data_AF-A0A1Q2HZF7-F1
#
_entry.id   AF-A0A1Q2HZF7-F1
#
_cell.length_a   1.000
_cell.length_b   1.000
_cell.length_c   1.000
_cell.angle_alpha   90.00
_cell.angle_beta   90.00
_cell.angle_gamma   90.00
#
_symmetry.space_group_name_H-M   'P 1'
#
loop_
_entity.id
_entity.type
_entity.pdbx_description
1 polymer ?
#
loop_
_entity_poly.entity_id
_entity_poly.type
_entity_poly.pdbx_seq_one_letter_code
_entity_poly.pdbx_strand_id
1 'polypeptide(L)'
;MRLVEKTTNAAQTDRVLARVLMPKKGEPRDVRMLYLIEDEHNKQRLSWSDRTSFTIPAGNEASFETYFNAFPASYWRRWSQLSSVLLAMDVEGRATISVYRSKHDGTRISVINTEAADEHIEIPLELRNFEDGGWLWFDITAETDAQVRNAAWVAPQDPKEQVLDDGTVVPPQPKQVAVGIPTFNRPRDAVNALHALAEDAYVEASISHVLMPDQGNQHPADEPDFEDAEKNLGGKLRIFSQGNLGGSGGYSRIMYEALNSTDAPFILYMDDDIAIEPDSIVRAVQAARYANQPILVGGQMLNLQDRAQLRTTGEAVDKDIFMFRAAEHAVYDHDFSKYPLGYVGTEQEDLDPRKTTSRALHRRVDVDYNGWWMNLFPRVVAEQLGLPLPLFIKWDDNEYALRAKEAGFPTVTWPGVAIWHMAWADKDDAIDWQAYFHMRNRLIVASIYGPEDPTAMLKNMSKSTSKHYMCMEYSTIAIQNEAMKDFLAGPDQLFDILESALPRIQAIRKDFADAQVVESAADLPAPTGAPGVPTRTIGGRLAKVKKFPWAAKALMHLRKPENRDHWNAPQLNLTTEEARWYTLARLDSATVSTAGGTGVAFRKRDKKLADDLVAQQKELRAEISKRWPELKHAYRDARGELTSHENWGKIFDEQ
;
A
#
# COMPACT_ATOMS: atom_id res chain seq x y z
N MET A 1 -42.53 -25.67 24.62
CA MET A 1 -41.07 -25.75 24.38
C MET A 1 -40.86 -26.16 22.93
N ARG A 2 -41.07 -25.21 22.00
CA ARG A 2 -40.80 -25.40 20.57
C ARG A 2 -39.36 -24.97 20.36
N LEU A 3 -38.52 -25.92 19.94
CA LEU A 3 -37.19 -25.65 19.41
C LEU A 3 -37.37 -24.70 18.22
N VAL A 4 -36.96 -23.45 18.40
CA VAL A 4 -36.73 -22.52 17.32
C VAL A 4 -35.46 -23.02 16.63
N GLU A 5 -35.62 -23.71 15.51
CA GLU A 5 -34.52 -24.03 14.61
C GLU A 5 -33.80 -22.73 14.24
N LYS A 6 -32.55 -22.62 14.68
CA LYS A 6 -31.56 -21.66 14.18
C LYS A 6 -31.22 -22.03 12.74
N THR A 7 -32.11 -21.72 11.81
CA THR A 7 -31.84 -21.65 10.38
C THR A 7 -31.90 -20.19 9.94
N THR A 8 -31.08 -19.33 10.55
CA THR A 8 -30.58 -18.13 9.85
C THR A 8 -29.52 -18.57 8.83
N ASN A 9 -30.05 -19.21 7.78
CA ASN A 9 -29.73 -18.99 6.37
C ASN A 9 -28.23 -18.89 5.99
N ALA A 10 -27.55 -20.03 5.85
CA ALA A 10 -26.21 -20.11 5.24
C ALA A 10 -26.15 -19.48 3.82
N ALA A 11 -27.30 -19.33 3.14
CA ALA A 11 -27.40 -18.62 1.86
C ALA A 11 -27.34 -17.09 2.00
N GLN A 12 -27.77 -16.50 3.12
CA GLN A 12 -27.61 -15.05 3.37
C GLN A 12 -26.18 -14.71 3.76
N THR A 13 -25.47 -15.59 4.49
CA THR A 13 -24.07 -15.33 4.90
C THR A 13 -23.08 -15.33 3.72
N ASP A 14 -23.38 -16.03 2.62
CA ASP A 14 -22.52 -16.03 1.43
C ASP A 14 -22.69 -14.77 0.56
N ARG A 15 -23.81 -14.06 0.72
CA ARG A 15 -24.12 -12.81 0.00
C ARG A 15 -23.68 -11.55 0.74
N VAL A 16 -23.20 -11.67 1.97
CA VAL A 16 -22.66 -10.53 2.74
C VAL A 16 -21.42 -9.98 2.02
N LEU A 17 -21.49 -8.74 1.58
CA LEU A 17 -20.41 -8.03 0.88
C LEU A 17 -19.45 -7.36 1.87
N ALA A 18 -20.00 -6.77 2.94
CA ALA A 18 -19.25 -6.14 4.02
C ALA A 18 -20.09 -6.14 5.30
N ARG A 19 -19.53 -6.62 6.41
CA ARG A 19 -20.19 -6.51 7.73
C ARG A 19 -20.00 -5.10 8.28
N VAL A 20 -20.95 -4.65 9.09
CA VAL A 20 -20.79 -3.47 9.94
C VAL A 20 -19.98 -3.87 11.17
N LEU A 21 -18.87 -3.18 11.39
CA LEU A 21 -17.85 -3.53 12.37
C LEU A 21 -17.77 -2.48 13.47
N MET A 22 -17.60 -2.94 14.71
CA MET A 22 -17.21 -2.11 15.86
C MET A 22 -15.71 -2.17 16.07
N PRO A 23 -15.05 -1.12 16.59
CA PRO A 23 -13.61 -1.13 16.86
C PRO A 23 -13.24 -2.16 17.94
N LYS A 24 -11.97 -2.60 17.99
CA LYS A 24 -11.51 -3.52 19.05
C LYS A 24 -11.62 -2.79 20.40
N LYS A 25 -11.85 -3.53 21.48
CA LYS A 25 -11.87 -2.94 22.82
C LYS A 25 -10.50 -2.34 23.12
N GLY A 26 -10.47 -1.12 23.65
CA GLY A 26 -9.25 -0.39 23.95
C GLY A 26 -8.73 0.50 22.81
N GLU A 27 -9.34 0.45 21.61
CA GLU A 27 -8.93 1.33 20.52
C GLU A 27 -9.15 2.82 20.86
N PRO A 28 -8.16 3.69 20.56
CA PRO A 28 -8.25 5.11 20.83
C PRO A 28 -9.30 5.79 19.94
N ARG A 29 -9.76 6.98 20.35
CA ARG A 29 -10.91 7.66 19.74
C ARG A 29 -10.72 7.89 18.23
N ASP A 30 -9.52 8.31 17.84
CA ASP A 30 -9.11 8.49 16.45
C ASP A 30 -9.34 7.23 15.60
N VAL A 31 -8.90 6.06 16.06
CA VAL A 31 -9.13 4.78 15.36
C VAL A 31 -10.61 4.42 15.33
N ARG A 32 -11.36 4.69 16.40
CA ARG A 32 -12.81 4.42 16.42
C ARG A 32 -13.58 5.20 15.35
N MET A 33 -13.10 6.39 14.94
CA MET A 33 -13.72 7.20 13.88
C MET A 33 -13.70 6.51 12.50
N LEU A 34 -12.90 5.46 12.32
CA LEU A 34 -12.94 4.62 11.12
C LEU A 34 -14.18 3.70 11.07
N TYR A 35 -14.89 3.55 12.20
CA TYR A 35 -16.00 2.61 12.35
C TYR A 35 -17.31 3.30 12.69
N LEU A 36 -17.31 4.21 13.68
CA LEU A 36 -18.53 4.91 14.09
C LEU A 36 -18.23 6.36 14.49
N ILE A 37 -19.24 7.22 14.30
CA ILE A 37 -19.25 8.60 14.76
C ILE A 37 -20.44 8.75 15.70
N GLU A 38 -20.14 8.94 17.00
CA GLU A 38 -21.16 9.21 18.02
C GLU A 38 -21.53 10.70 17.96
N ASP A 39 -22.83 11.04 17.99
CA ASP A 39 -23.27 12.43 18.07
C ASP A 39 -22.72 13.10 19.35
N GLU A 40 -22.30 14.36 19.24
CA GLU A 40 -21.68 15.08 20.35
C GLU A 40 -22.64 15.36 21.52
N HIS A 41 -23.95 15.32 21.28
CA HIS A 41 -25.01 15.50 22.28
C HIS A 41 -25.42 14.20 22.96
N ASN A 42 -24.85 13.06 22.56
CA ASN A 42 -25.10 11.77 23.21
C ASN A 42 -24.72 11.84 24.69
N LYS A 43 -25.64 11.42 25.57
CA LYS A 43 -25.42 11.43 27.02
C LYS A 43 -24.57 10.27 27.51
N GLN A 44 -24.51 9.22 26.71
CA GLN A 44 -23.78 7.99 26.98
C GLN A 44 -23.10 7.53 25.70
N ARG A 45 -22.02 6.76 25.82
CA ARG A 45 -21.38 6.16 24.65
C ARG A 45 -22.11 4.90 24.22
N LEU A 46 -21.98 4.55 22.95
CA LEU A 46 -22.38 3.23 22.48
C LEU A 46 -21.51 2.17 23.17
N SER A 47 -22.05 0.96 23.30
CA SER A 47 -21.33 -0.17 23.89
C SER A 47 -21.42 -1.40 22.99
N TRP A 48 -20.40 -2.25 23.01
CA TRP A 48 -20.35 -3.48 22.22
C TRP A 48 -19.59 -4.58 22.97
N SER A 49 -20.10 -5.81 22.87
CA SER A 49 -19.46 -7.00 23.46
C SER A 49 -18.45 -7.64 22.51
N ASP A 50 -18.75 -7.60 21.22
CA ASP A 50 -17.98 -8.18 20.11
C ASP A 50 -17.84 -7.16 18.97
N ARG A 51 -17.27 -7.59 17.84
CA ARG A 51 -16.96 -6.74 16.69
C ARG A 51 -18.13 -6.49 15.74
N THR A 52 -19.28 -7.14 15.92
CA THR A 52 -20.41 -7.17 14.96
C THR A 52 -21.77 -6.87 15.58
N SER A 53 -21.79 -6.54 16.87
CA SER A 53 -22.98 -6.11 17.61
C SER A 53 -22.69 -4.86 18.41
N PHE A 54 -23.71 -4.01 18.58
CA PHE A 54 -23.61 -2.80 19.39
C PHE A 54 -24.95 -2.42 19.98
N THR A 55 -24.90 -1.67 21.08
CA THR A 55 -26.06 -1.11 21.77
C THR A 55 -25.97 0.40 21.76
N ILE A 56 -27.07 1.03 21.33
CA ILE A 56 -27.29 2.47 21.33
C ILE A 56 -28.27 2.79 22.47
N PRO A 57 -27.87 3.58 23.47
CA PRO A 57 -28.75 4.03 24.54
C PRO A 57 -29.93 4.86 24.02
N ALA A 58 -31.06 4.83 24.72
CA ALA A 58 -32.24 5.62 24.39
C ALA A 58 -31.91 7.12 24.25
N GLY A 59 -32.37 7.72 23.15
CA GLY A 59 -32.18 9.13 22.82
C GLY A 59 -30.81 9.47 22.22
N ASN A 60 -29.95 8.50 21.98
CA ASN A 60 -28.68 8.71 21.30
C ASN A 60 -28.76 8.45 19.78
N GLU A 61 -27.81 9.04 19.06
CA GLU A 61 -27.62 8.87 17.62
C GLU A 61 -26.18 8.48 17.29
N ALA A 62 -26.00 7.62 16.30
CA ALA A 62 -24.68 7.31 15.75
C ALA A 62 -24.72 7.23 14.23
N SER A 63 -23.68 7.77 13.60
CA SER A 63 -23.48 7.68 12.16
C SER A 63 -22.46 6.61 11.80
N PHE A 64 -22.76 5.89 10.72
CA PHE A 64 -21.86 4.93 10.08
C PHE A 64 -21.33 5.46 8.75
N GLU A 65 -21.31 6.79 8.56
CA GLU A 65 -20.56 7.48 7.50
C GLU A 65 -19.05 7.40 7.79
N THR A 66 -18.51 6.19 7.78
CA THR A 66 -17.14 5.90 8.20
C THR A 66 -16.44 4.99 7.21
N TYR A 67 -15.11 4.98 7.28
CA TYR A 67 -14.26 4.28 6.33
C TYR A 67 -14.59 2.78 6.20
N PHE A 68 -14.82 2.09 7.33
CA PHE A 68 -15.12 0.66 7.31
C PHE A 68 -16.61 0.33 7.17
N ASN A 69 -17.54 1.21 7.56
CA ASN A 69 -18.98 0.86 7.59
C ASN A 69 -19.81 1.50 6.48
N ALA A 70 -19.34 2.56 5.84
CA ALA A 70 -19.94 3.06 4.61
C ALA A 70 -19.64 2.12 3.44
N PHE A 71 -20.56 2.06 2.48
CA PHE A 71 -20.46 1.23 1.29
C PHE A 71 -19.98 2.06 0.09
N PRO A 72 -18.85 1.69 -0.56
CA PRO A 72 -18.27 2.44 -1.69
C PRO A 72 -19.07 2.19 -2.97
N ALA A 73 -20.30 2.71 -3.02
CA ALA A 73 -21.32 2.39 -4.02
C ALA A 73 -20.86 2.60 -5.47
N SER A 74 -20.04 3.63 -5.73
CA SER A 74 -19.50 3.90 -7.07
C SER A 74 -18.52 2.84 -7.60
N TYR A 75 -17.81 2.14 -6.71
CA TYR A 75 -16.90 1.05 -7.08
C TYR A 75 -17.70 -0.20 -7.43
N TRP A 76 -18.67 -0.57 -6.59
CA TRP A 76 -19.58 -1.67 -6.86
C TRP A 76 -20.38 -1.45 -8.15
N ARG A 77 -20.92 -0.25 -8.37
CA ARG A 77 -21.64 0.08 -9.61
C ARG A 77 -20.78 -0.10 -10.86
N ARG A 78 -19.49 0.28 -10.79
CA ARG A 78 -18.59 0.28 -11.95
C ARG A 78 -18.05 -1.10 -12.29
N TRP A 79 -17.69 -1.86 -11.27
CA TRP A 79 -16.86 -3.04 -11.41
C TRP A 79 -17.62 -4.34 -11.15
N SER A 80 -18.82 -4.29 -10.55
CA SER A 80 -19.59 -5.48 -10.21
C SER A 80 -20.85 -5.67 -11.06
N GLN A 81 -21.39 -6.87 -11.00
CA GLN A 81 -22.66 -7.28 -11.62
C GLN A 81 -23.92 -6.81 -10.88
N LEU A 82 -23.77 -5.95 -9.87
CA LEU A 82 -24.86 -5.52 -9.01
C LEU A 82 -25.46 -4.19 -9.50
N SER A 83 -26.79 -4.17 -9.62
CA SER A 83 -27.57 -2.93 -9.85
C SER A 83 -28.13 -2.33 -8.55
N SER A 84 -28.10 -3.09 -7.46
CA SER A 84 -28.58 -2.70 -6.13
C SER A 84 -27.84 -3.48 -5.04
N VAL A 85 -27.92 -2.97 -3.81
CA VAL A 85 -27.40 -3.60 -2.58
C VAL A 85 -28.50 -3.57 -1.52
N LEU A 86 -28.47 -4.49 -0.56
CA LEU A 86 -29.33 -4.49 0.61
C LEU A 86 -28.53 -4.02 1.83
N LEU A 87 -29.11 -3.16 2.66
CA LEU A 87 -28.67 -2.98 4.05
C LEU A 87 -29.55 -3.87 4.92
N ALA A 88 -28.97 -4.88 5.55
CA ALA A 88 -29.69 -5.84 6.39
C ALA A 88 -29.19 -5.77 7.84
N MET A 89 -30.08 -5.84 8.83
CA MET A 89 -29.72 -5.89 10.25
C MET A 89 -30.86 -6.41 11.13
N ASP A 90 -30.51 -7.00 12.28
CA ASP A 90 -31.44 -7.31 13.36
C ASP A 90 -31.44 -6.18 14.39
N VAL A 91 -32.64 -5.71 14.77
CA VAL A 91 -32.84 -4.64 15.74
C VAL A 91 -33.71 -5.14 16.90
N GLU A 92 -33.16 -5.15 18.10
CA GLU A 92 -33.89 -5.35 19.36
C GLU A 92 -34.04 -4.01 20.07
N GLY A 93 -35.22 -3.69 20.57
CA GLY A 93 -35.61 -2.32 20.95
C GLY A 93 -36.18 -1.53 19.76
N ARG A 94 -36.32 -0.22 19.93
CA ARG A 94 -36.87 0.70 18.91
C ARG A 94 -35.85 1.71 18.45
N ALA A 95 -35.63 1.77 17.15
CA ALA A 95 -34.73 2.73 16.53
C ALA A 95 -35.21 3.13 15.13
N THR A 96 -34.78 4.29 14.67
CA THR A 96 -34.94 4.73 13.28
C THR A 96 -33.61 4.59 12.57
N ILE A 97 -33.62 3.89 11.43
CA ILE A 97 -32.48 3.72 10.53
C ILE A 97 -32.66 4.70 9.37
N SER A 98 -31.77 5.68 9.28
CA SER A 98 -31.78 6.69 8.22
C SER A 98 -30.67 6.40 7.23
N VAL A 99 -31.02 6.09 5.98
CA VAL A 99 -30.05 5.78 4.93
C VAL A 99 -29.79 7.00 4.07
N TYR A 100 -28.51 7.23 3.78
CA TYR A 100 -28.04 8.35 2.99
C TYR A 100 -27.14 7.88 1.86
N ARG A 101 -26.98 8.76 0.89
CA ARG A 101 -25.94 8.66 -0.14
C ARG A 101 -25.23 9.98 -0.35
N SER A 102 -24.04 9.91 -0.92
CA SER A 102 -23.31 11.09 -1.39
C SER A 102 -23.27 11.15 -2.92
N LYS A 103 -23.18 12.36 -3.46
CA LYS A 103 -22.69 12.58 -4.84
C LYS A 103 -21.16 12.46 -4.87
N HIS A 104 -20.56 12.55 -6.06
CA HIS A 104 -19.10 12.53 -6.24
C HIS A 104 -18.33 13.65 -5.49
N ASP A 105 -19.02 14.73 -5.11
CA ASP A 105 -18.46 15.89 -4.40
C ASP A 105 -18.71 15.85 -2.87
N GLY A 106 -19.26 14.74 -2.37
CA GLY A 106 -19.62 14.54 -0.97
C GLY A 106 -20.97 15.10 -0.55
N THR A 107 -21.74 15.74 -1.45
CA THR A 107 -23.07 16.26 -1.09
C THR A 107 -23.99 15.12 -0.62
N ARG A 108 -24.40 15.18 0.66
CA ARG A 108 -25.33 14.23 1.29
C ARG A 108 -26.76 14.36 0.76
N ILE A 109 -27.39 13.22 0.50
CA ILE A 109 -28.78 13.09 0.06
C ILE A 109 -29.44 12.00 0.91
N SER A 110 -30.57 12.32 1.56
CA SER A 110 -31.40 11.32 2.24
C SER A 110 -32.05 10.38 1.21
N VAL A 111 -32.03 9.09 1.49
CA VAL A 111 -32.59 8.04 0.63
C VAL A 111 -33.91 7.54 1.22
N ILE A 112 -33.89 7.04 2.45
CA ILE A 112 -35.05 6.46 3.14
C ILE A 112 -34.82 6.43 4.64
N ASN A 113 -35.90 6.56 5.41
CA ASN A 113 -35.91 6.31 6.85
C ASN A 113 -36.82 5.12 7.14
N THR A 114 -36.36 4.21 7.98
CA THR A 114 -37.06 2.98 8.35
C THR A 114 -37.09 2.89 9.87
N GLU A 115 -38.29 2.93 10.45
CA GLU A 115 -38.50 2.56 11.85
C GLU A 115 -38.38 1.04 11.97
N ALA A 116 -37.66 0.58 12.99
CA ALA A 116 -37.50 -0.83 13.31
C ALA A 116 -37.81 -1.06 14.79
N ALA A 117 -38.61 -2.08 15.10
CA ALA A 117 -38.98 -2.44 16.46
C ALA A 117 -38.99 -3.96 16.66
N ASP A 118 -37.97 -4.48 17.35
CA ASP A 118 -37.83 -5.91 17.67
C ASP A 118 -37.93 -6.82 16.43
N GLU A 119 -37.27 -6.44 15.34
CA GLU A 119 -37.41 -7.07 14.02
C GLU A 119 -36.09 -7.15 13.22
N HIS A 120 -36.13 -7.97 12.17
CA HIS A 120 -35.10 -7.97 11.12
C HIS A 120 -35.54 -7.07 9.97
N ILE A 121 -34.66 -6.18 9.52
CA ILE A 121 -34.93 -5.28 8.39
C ILE A 121 -33.99 -5.55 7.22
N GLU A 122 -34.51 -5.42 6.00
CA GLU A 122 -33.74 -5.38 4.76
C GLU A 122 -34.17 -4.16 3.94
N ILE A 123 -33.24 -3.25 3.66
CA ILE A 123 -33.50 -2.02 2.91
C ILE A 123 -32.82 -2.11 1.53
N PRO A 124 -33.58 -2.25 0.43
CA PRO A 124 -33.00 -2.29 -0.92
C PRO A 124 -32.61 -0.90 -1.43
N LEU A 125 -31.39 -0.79 -1.97
CA LEU A 125 -30.78 0.48 -2.38
C LEU A 125 -30.21 0.36 -3.79
N GLU A 126 -30.66 1.23 -4.69
CA GLU A 126 -30.23 1.22 -6.10
C GLU A 126 -28.84 1.84 -6.29
N LEU A 127 -28.01 1.22 -7.14
CA LEU A 127 -26.68 1.73 -7.47
C LEU A 127 -26.65 2.67 -8.68
N ARG A 128 -27.79 2.94 -9.35
CA ARG A 128 -27.81 3.74 -10.60
C ARG A 128 -27.23 5.15 -10.47
N ASN A 129 -27.28 5.76 -9.28
CA ASN A 129 -26.91 7.15 -9.02
C ASN A 129 -25.42 7.39 -8.70
N PHE A 130 -24.53 6.41 -8.95
CA PHE A 130 -23.11 6.45 -8.54
C PHE A 130 -22.11 6.31 -9.71
N GLU A 131 -22.41 6.88 -10.89
CA GLU A 131 -21.54 6.78 -12.08
C GLU A 131 -20.13 7.33 -11.81
N ASP A 132 -20.02 8.52 -11.23
CA ASP A 132 -18.75 9.24 -11.09
C ASP A 132 -18.18 9.24 -9.66
N GLY A 133 -18.93 8.67 -8.71
CA GLY A 133 -18.60 8.71 -7.30
C GLY A 133 -19.80 8.55 -6.38
N GLY A 134 -19.50 8.45 -5.08
CA GLY A 134 -20.44 8.43 -3.98
C GLY A 134 -20.41 7.13 -3.18
N TRP A 135 -20.92 7.26 -1.96
CA TRP A 135 -21.02 6.23 -0.93
C TRP A 135 -22.48 6.09 -0.49
N LEU A 136 -22.82 4.92 0.05
CA LEU A 136 -24.04 4.69 0.84
C LEU A 136 -23.64 4.50 2.30
N TRP A 137 -24.44 5.01 3.23
CA TRP A 137 -24.28 4.74 4.65
C TRP A 137 -25.62 4.87 5.36
N PHE A 138 -25.64 4.55 6.65
CA PHE A 138 -26.82 4.72 7.50
C PHE A 138 -26.42 5.38 8.82
N ASP A 139 -27.39 6.07 9.41
CA ASP A 139 -27.34 6.57 10.78
C ASP A 139 -28.45 5.87 11.56
N ILE A 140 -28.24 5.65 12.86
CA ILE A 140 -29.25 5.05 13.75
C ILE A 140 -29.53 6.00 14.91
N THR A 141 -30.80 6.32 15.10
CA THR A 141 -31.32 7.10 16.23
C THR A 141 -32.20 6.19 17.08
N ALA A 142 -31.82 6.00 18.34
CA ALA A 142 -32.49 5.05 19.23
C ALA A 142 -33.60 5.73 20.05
N GLU A 143 -34.82 5.19 20.00
CA GLU A 143 -35.94 5.68 20.82
C GLU A 143 -35.97 5.03 22.21
N THR A 144 -35.69 3.73 22.25
CA THR A 144 -35.36 2.97 23.47
C THR A 144 -33.91 2.57 23.43
N ASP A 145 -33.40 1.93 24.49
CA ASP A 145 -32.15 1.18 24.35
C ASP A 145 -32.34 0.18 23.21
N ALA A 146 -31.45 0.25 22.21
CA ALA A 146 -31.55 -0.55 20.99
C ALA A 146 -30.26 -1.33 20.77
N GLN A 147 -30.38 -2.64 20.58
CA GLN A 147 -29.27 -3.51 20.23
C GLN A 147 -29.36 -3.90 18.75
N VAL A 148 -28.27 -3.67 18.03
CA VAL A 148 -28.14 -4.00 16.62
C VAL A 148 -27.17 -5.18 16.48
N ARG A 149 -27.57 -6.17 15.68
CA ARG A 149 -26.77 -7.37 15.37
C ARG A 149 -26.84 -7.66 13.88
N ASN A 150 -25.86 -8.42 13.38
CA ASN A 150 -25.82 -8.91 12.00
C ASN A 150 -26.00 -7.81 10.94
N ALA A 151 -25.61 -6.57 11.27
CA ALA A 151 -25.70 -5.45 10.33
C ALA A 151 -24.67 -5.64 9.22
N ALA A 152 -25.11 -5.58 7.97
CA ALA A 152 -24.26 -5.82 6.81
C ALA A 152 -24.81 -5.22 5.52
N TRP A 153 -23.90 -4.95 4.58
CA TRP A 153 -24.20 -4.74 3.17
C TRP A 153 -24.25 -6.10 2.48
N VAL A 154 -25.36 -6.41 1.80
CA VAL A 154 -25.65 -7.74 1.25
C VAL A 154 -26.02 -7.63 -0.22
N ALA A 155 -25.52 -8.55 -1.06
CA ALA A 155 -25.95 -8.66 -2.44
C ALA A 155 -27.37 -9.22 -2.53
N PRO A 156 -28.25 -8.67 -3.40
CA PRO A 156 -29.61 -9.16 -3.58
C PRO A 156 -29.69 -10.48 -4.38
N GLN A 157 -28.58 -10.93 -4.96
CA GLN A 157 -28.49 -12.11 -5.82
C GLN A 157 -27.15 -12.81 -5.58
N ASP A 158 -27.06 -14.08 -5.95
CA ASP A 158 -25.79 -14.83 -5.98
C ASP A 158 -24.86 -14.32 -7.10
N PRO A 159 -23.53 -14.52 -6.99
CA PRO A 159 -22.62 -14.15 -8.06
C PRO A 159 -22.88 -14.99 -9.31
N LYS A 160 -22.88 -14.35 -10.49
CA LYS A 160 -23.00 -15.01 -11.80
C LYS A 160 -21.63 -15.18 -12.44
N GLU A 161 -21.63 -15.85 -13.58
CA GLU A 161 -20.45 -16.04 -14.43
C GLU A 161 -19.84 -14.70 -14.88
N GLN A 162 -18.52 -14.69 -15.00
CA GLN A 162 -17.75 -13.57 -15.52
C GLN A 162 -17.29 -13.92 -16.93
N VAL A 163 -17.30 -12.94 -17.83
CA VAL A 163 -16.90 -13.14 -19.23
C VAL A 163 -15.70 -12.26 -19.54
N LEU A 164 -14.64 -12.88 -20.04
CA LEU A 164 -13.44 -12.18 -20.52
C LEU A 164 -13.66 -11.62 -21.93
N ASP A 165 -12.80 -10.69 -22.34
CA ASP A 165 -12.84 -10.07 -23.67
C ASP A 165 -12.69 -11.08 -24.83
N ASP A 166 -12.03 -12.21 -24.58
CA ASP A 166 -11.87 -13.30 -25.56
C ASP A 166 -13.05 -14.29 -25.60
N GLY A 167 -14.07 -14.07 -24.77
CA GLY A 167 -15.25 -14.92 -24.63
C GLY A 167 -15.10 -16.08 -23.64
N THR A 168 -13.95 -16.21 -22.96
CA THR A 168 -13.77 -17.19 -21.89
C THR A 168 -14.74 -16.91 -20.75
N VAL A 169 -15.46 -17.94 -20.30
CA VAL A 169 -16.43 -17.85 -19.20
C VAL A 169 -15.80 -18.41 -17.93
N VAL A 170 -15.71 -17.58 -16.90
CA VAL A 170 -15.27 -17.97 -15.56
C VAL A 170 -16.51 -18.19 -14.69
N PRO A 171 -16.73 -19.41 -14.16
CA PRO A 171 -17.91 -19.69 -13.35
C PRO A 171 -17.86 -18.91 -12.02
N PRO A 172 -19.00 -18.73 -11.33
CA PRO A 172 -19.03 -18.19 -9.99
C PRO A 172 -18.10 -18.98 -9.06
N GLN A 173 -17.17 -18.28 -8.42
CA GLN A 173 -16.19 -18.89 -7.54
C GLN A 173 -16.71 -18.99 -6.10
N PRO A 174 -16.30 -20.02 -5.33
CA PRO A 174 -16.62 -20.09 -3.91
C PRO A 174 -15.94 -18.95 -3.13
N LYS A 175 -16.48 -18.63 -1.95
CA LYS A 175 -15.90 -17.65 -1.03
C LYS A 175 -14.68 -18.21 -0.31
N GLN A 176 -13.61 -18.48 -1.06
CA GLN A 176 -12.39 -19.11 -0.57
C GLN A 176 -11.15 -18.40 -1.12
N VAL A 177 -10.13 -18.21 -0.30
CA VAL A 177 -8.86 -17.57 -0.71
C VAL A 177 -7.66 -18.29 -0.12
N ALA A 178 -6.56 -18.34 -0.86
CA ALA A 178 -5.24 -18.67 -0.32
C ALA A 178 -4.55 -17.35 0.06
N VAL A 179 -4.29 -17.15 1.36
CA VAL A 179 -3.58 -15.96 1.86
C VAL A 179 -2.10 -16.24 1.83
N GLY A 180 -1.30 -15.34 1.27
CA GLY A 180 0.15 -15.45 1.21
C GLY A 180 0.83 -14.34 2.01
N ILE A 181 1.76 -14.70 2.89
CA ILE A 181 2.53 -13.76 3.73
C ILE A 181 4.01 -14.14 3.64
N PRO A 182 4.84 -13.46 2.81
CA PRO A 182 6.28 -13.66 2.86
C PRO A 182 6.84 -13.03 4.13
N THR A 183 7.84 -13.68 4.75
CA THR A 183 8.51 -13.13 5.94
C THR A 183 10.02 -13.21 5.84
N PHE A 184 10.69 -12.23 6.44
CA PHE A 184 12.16 -12.17 6.53
C PHE A 184 12.58 -11.55 7.87
N ASN A 185 13.02 -12.38 8.81
CA ASN A 185 13.54 -11.97 10.12
C ASN A 185 12.59 -11.06 10.92
N ARG A 186 11.29 -11.33 10.85
CA ARG A 186 10.23 -10.68 11.62
C ARG A 186 9.28 -11.70 12.25
N PRO A 187 9.78 -12.68 13.01
CA PRO A 187 8.98 -13.81 13.46
C PRO A 187 7.77 -13.37 14.30
N ARG A 188 7.95 -12.39 15.20
CA ARG A 188 6.85 -11.79 15.99
C ARG A 188 5.73 -11.19 15.14
N ASP A 189 6.07 -10.45 14.09
CA ASP A 189 5.09 -9.81 13.21
C ASP A 189 4.33 -10.88 12.41
N ALA A 190 5.06 -11.87 11.87
CA ALA A 190 4.47 -13.03 11.20
C ALA A 190 3.46 -13.79 12.10
N VAL A 191 3.82 -14.10 13.35
CA VAL A 191 2.90 -14.78 14.29
C VAL A 191 1.69 -13.91 14.65
N ASN A 192 1.86 -12.59 14.79
CA ASN A 192 0.74 -11.67 14.98
C ASN A 192 -0.23 -11.70 13.79
N ALA A 193 0.28 -11.75 12.56
CA ALA A 193 -0.54 -11.88 11.37
C ALA A 193 -1.32 -13.21 11.36
N LEU A 194 -0.67 -14.33 11.71
CA LEU A 194 -1.33 -15.65 11.81
C LEU A 194 -2.49 -15.65 12.82
N HIS A 195 -2.29 -15.07 14.01
CA HIS A 195 -3.37 -14.90 14.99
C HIS A 195 -4.52 -14.05 14.44
N ALA A 196 -4.21 -12.95 13.75
CA ALA A 196 -5.23 -12.08 13.17
C ALA A 196 -6.05 -12.76 12.06
N LEU A 197 -5.46 -13.70 11.30
CA LEU A 197 -6.20 -14.49 10.31
C LEU A 197 -7.19 -15.48 10.95
N ALA A 198 -6.90 -15.96 12.17
CA ALA A 198 -7.73 -16.93 12.88
C ALA A 198 -8.71 -16.31 13.89
N GLU A 199 -8.62 -15.00 14.17
CA GLU A 199 -9.37 -14.37 15.28
C GLU A 199 -10.88 -14.30 15.05
N ASP A 200 -11.33 -14.29 13.78
CA ASP A 200 -12.74 -14.23 13.40
C ASP A 200 -13.12 -15.45 12.55
N ALA A 201 -13.96 -16.31 13.11
CA ALA A 201 -14.42 -17.54 12.47
C ALA A 201 -15.13 -17.32 11.11
N TYR A 202 -15.77 -16.16 10.90
CA TYR A 202 -16.39 -15.84 9.60
C TYR A 202 -15.32 -15.60 8.52
N VAL A 203 -14.21 -14.99 8.89
CA VAL A 203 -13.08 -14.72 7.99
C VAL A 203 -12.24 -15.97 7.79
N GLU A 204 -11.90 -16.66 8.87
CA GLU A 204 -11.15 -17.93 8.88
C GLU A 204 -11.82 -18.97 7.97
N ALA A 205 -13.15 -19.05 7.99
CA ALA A 205 -13.91 -19.94 7.11
C ALA A 205 -13.77 -19.61 5.61
N SER A 206 -13.41 -18.38 5.26
CA SER A 206 -13.14 -17.95 3.88
C SER A 206 -11.67 -18.15 3.47
N ILE A 207 -10.78 -18.50 4.41
CA ILE A 207 -9.37 -18.79 4.16
C ILE A 207 -9.24 -20.30 3.96
N SER A 208 -8.79 -20.71 2.78
CA SER A 208 -8.53 -22.12 2.46
C SER A 208 -7.13 -22.56 2.88
N HIS A 209 -6.15 -21.67 2.70
CA HIS A 209 -4.73 -21.91 2.92
C HIS A 209 -4.05 -20.62 3.38
N VAL A 210 -3.01 -20.76 4.21
CA VAL A 210 -2.07 -19.70 4.53
C VAL A 210 -0.69 -20.15 4.07
N LEU A 211 -0.12 -19.47 3.09
CA LEU A 211 1.14 -19.80 2.42
C LEU A 211 2.22 -18.82 2.88
N MET A 212 3.23 -19.29 3.58
CA MET A 212 4.24 -18.43 4.20
C MET A 212 5.65 -18.82 3.73
N PRO A 213 6.19 -18.15 2.69
CA PRO A 213 7.62 -18.22 2.38
C PRO A 213 8.42 -17.59 3.53
N ASP A 214 9.18 -18.41 4.23
CA ASP A 214 10.14 -17.96 5.25
C ASP A 214 11.51 -17.83 4.61
N GLN A 215 11.93 -16.59 4.39
CA GLN A 215 13.17 -16.23 3.70
C GLN A 215 14.31 -15.89 4.68
N GLY A 216 14.05 -15.99 5.98
CA GLY A 216 14.92 -15.53 7.06
C GLY A 216 15.75 -16.63 7.71
N ASN A 217 16.46 -16.23 8.76
CA ASN A 217 17.14 -17.10 9.71
C ASN A 217 16.63 -16.91 11.15
N GLN A 218 15.57 -16.13 11.33
CA GLN A 218 14.78 -16.05 12.55
C GLN A 218 13.37 -16.49 12.19
N HIS A 219 12.96 -17.67 12.67
CA HIS A 219 11.79 -18.35 12.15
C HIS A 219 10.55 -18.05 13.00
N PRO A 220 9.35 -17.91 12.39
CA PRO A 220 8.10 -17.77 13.14
C PRO A 220 7.87 -18.93 14.13
N ALA A 221 8.35 -20.13 13.77
CA ALA A 221 8.28 -21.33 14.61
C ALA A 221 9.04 -21.21 15.95
N ASP A 222 9.95 -20.25 16.08
CA ASP A 222 10.72 -20.00 17.31
C ASP A 222 9.97 -19.08 18.31
N GLU A 223 8.82 -18.51 17.93
CA GLU A 223 8.04 -17.63 18.82
C GLU A 223 7.20 -18.43 19.84
N PRO A 224 7.08 -17.95 21.09
CA PRO A 224 6.44 -18.73 22.17
C PRO A 224 4.97 -19.14 21.93
N ASP A 225 4.23 -18.40 21.13
CA ASP A 225 2.80 -18.56 20.85
C ASP A 225 2.52 -19.00 19.40
N PHE A 226 3.55 -19.46 18.67
CA PHE A 226 3.38 -19.98 17.31
C PHE A 226 2.47 -21.21 17.26
N GLU A 227 2.66 -22.17 18.18
CA GLU A 227 1.84 -23.40 18.24
C GLU A 227 0.34 -23.09 18.39
N ASP A 228 0.00 -22.04 19.16
CA ASP A 228 -1.39 -21.59 19.32
C ASP A 228 -1.92 -20.98 18.01
N ALA A 229 -1.12 -20.17 17.32
CA ALA A 229 -1.49 -19.59 16.02
C ALA A 229 -1.73 -20.67 14.96
N GLU A 230 -0.81 -21.63 14.84
CA GLU A 230 -0.91 -22.76 13.90
C GLU A 230 -2.15 -23.62 14.18
N LYS A 231 -2.38 -23.95 15.45
CA LYS A 231 -3.55 -24.73 15.87
C LYS A 231 -4.86 -24.01 15.54
N ASN A 232 -4.93 -22.70 15.76
CA ASN A 232 -6.13 -21.91 15.47
C ASN A 232 -6.43 -21.80 13.97
N LEU A 233 -5.41 -21.96 13.10
CA LEU A 233 -5.58 -22.05 11.65
C LEU A 233 -5.98 -23.45 11.16
N GLY A 234 -6.12 -24.44 12.05
CA GLY A 234 -6.74 -25.73 11.73
C GLY A 234 -6.03 -26.53 10.62
N GLY A 235 -4.70 -26.41 10.52
CA GLY A 235 -3.90 -27.11 9.49
C GLY A 235 -3.87 -26.44 8.12
N LYS A 236 -4.35 -25.19 8.00
CA LYS A 236 -4.32 -24.39 6.76
C LYS A 236 -2.95 -23.77 6.47
N LEU A 237 -2.10 -23.63 7.49
CA LEU A 237 -0.77 -23.03 7.38
C LEU A 237 0.22 -23.97 6.69
N ARG A 238 0.96 -23.43 5.72
CA ARG A 238 2.11 -24.08 5.07
C ARG A 238 3.26 -23.09 5.03
N ILE A 239 4.36 -23.43 5.69
CA ILE A 239 5.60 -22.64 5.69
C ILE A 239 6.57 -23.23 4.67
N PHE A 240 7.19 -22.38 3.86
CA PHE A 240 8.14 -22.75 2.83
C PHE A 240 9.48 -22.05 3.11
N SER A 241 10.44 -22.76 3.67
CA SER A 241 11.79 -22.22 3.86
C SER A 241 12.49 -22.05 2.51
N GLN A 242 13.14 -20.90 2.30
CA GLN A 242 13.97 -20.60 1.13
C GLN A 242 15.00 -19.51 1.46
N GLY A 243 15.96 -19.28 0.57
CA GLY A 243 16.87 -18.15 0.64
C GLY A 243 16.18 -16.78 0.47
N ASN A 244 16.93 -15.70 0.68
CA ASN A 244 16.39 -14.36 0.54
C ASN A 244 16.31 -13.94 -0.94
N LEU A 245 15.13 -14.17 -1.53
CA LEU A 245 14.81 -13.79 -2.90
C LEU A 245 14.03 -12.45 -2.97
N GLY A 246 13.98 -11.72 -1.85
CA GLY A 246 13.26 -10.46 -1.70
C GLY A 246 11.74 -10.62 -1.75
N GLY A 247 11.03 -9.49 -1.88
CA GLY A 247 9.58 -9.48 -2.05
C GLY A 247 9.15 -10.24 -3.30
N SER A 248 9.81 -10.02 -4.44
CA SER A 248 9.44 -10.66 -5.71
C SER A 248 9.52 -12.19 -5.61
N GLY A 249 10.55 -12.74 -4.96
CA GLY A 249 10.67 -14.18 -4.75
C GLY A 249 9.68 -14.75 -3.73
N GLY A 250 9.41 -14.03 -2.63
CA GLY A 250 8.40 -14.42 -1.65
C GLY A 250 7.00 -14.49 -2.28
N TYR A 251 6.58 -13.42 -2.97
CA TYR A 251 5.29 -13.39 -3.65
C TYR A 251 5.21 -14.37 -4.82
N SER A 252 6.30 -14.57 -5.58
CA SER A 252 6.36 -15.63 -6.59
C SER A 252 6.16 -17.01 -5.99
N ARG A 253 6.75 -17.29 -4.82
CA ARG A 253 6.58 -18.57 -4.12
C ARG A 253 5.12 -18.77 -3.70
N ILE A 254 4.47 -17.73 -3.18
CA ILE A 254 3.04 -17.79 -2.82
C ILE A 254 2.20 -18.19 -4.01
N MET A 255 2.35 -17.50 -5.15
CA MET A 255 1.54 -17.80 -6.33
C MET A 255 1.90 -19.14 -6.96
N TYR A 256 3.17 -19.52 -6.96
CA TYR A 256 3.62 -20.85 -7.38
C TYR A 256 2.94 -21.96 -6.58
N GLU A 257 2.95 -21.86 -5.25
CA GLU A 257 2.36 -22.84 -4.35
C GLU A 257 0.82 -22.82 -4.39
N ALA A 258 0.21 -21.65 -4.54
CA ALA A 258 -1.24 -21.54 -4.70
C ALA A 258 -1.71 -22.25 -5.98
N LEU A 259 -0.98 -22.10 -7.09
CA LEU A 259 -1.31 -22.73 -8.37
C LEU A 259 -1.05 -24.25 -8.35
N ASN A 260 0.00 -24.71 -7.67
CA ASN A 260 0.42 -26.13 -7.71
C ASN A 260 -0.18 -26.99 -6.61
N SER A 261 -0.39 -26.40 -5.44
CA SER A 261 -0.61 -27.15 -4.19
C SER A 261 -1.99 -26.88 -3.58
N THR A 262 -2.83 -26.08 -4.25
CA THR A 262 -4.19 -25.70 -3.83
C THR A 262 -5.15 -25.58 -5.02
N ASP A 263 -6.45 -25.60 -4.74
CA ASP A 263 -7.55 -25.30 -5.66
C ASP A 263 -8.22 -23.95 -5.36
N ALA A 264 -7.55 -23.08 -4.58
CA ALA A 264 -8.10 -21.79 -4.17
C ALA A 264 -8.43 -20.91 -5.39
N PRO A 265 -9.66 -20.36 -5.50
CA PRO A 265 -10.05 -19.56 -6.66
C PRO A 265 -9.46 -18.14 -6.64
N PHE A 266 -8.98 -17.70 -5.48
CA PHE A 266 -8.35 -16.41 -5.28
C PHE A 266 -7.05 -16.58 -4.49
N ILE A 267 -6.06 -15.74 -4.81
CA ILE A 267 -4.79 -15.63 -4.11
C ILE A 267 -4.73 -14.22 -3.54
N LEU A 268 -4.54 -14.07 -2.24
CA LEU A 268 -4.42 -12.76 -1.60
C LEU A 268 -3.01 -12.60 -1.04
N TYR A 269 -2.26 -11.67 -1.60
CA TYR A 269 -0.98 -11.24 -1.04
C TYR A 269 -1.21 -10.31 0.14
N MET A 270 -0.42 -10.51 1.20
CA MET A 270 -0.32 -9.65 2.39
C MET A 270 1.14 -9.60 2.84
N ASP A 271 1.53 -8.57 3.61
CA ASP A 271 2.85 -8.47 4.26
C ASP A 271 2.83 -9.03 5.70
N ASP A 272 4.00 -9.24 6.31
CA ASP A 272 4.12 -9.71 7.70
C ASP A 272 4.03 -8.57 8.73
N ASP A 273 4.58 -7.38 8.43
CA ASP A 273 4.62 -6.20 9.32
C ASP A 273 3.36 -5.32 9.26
N ILE A 274 2.19 -5.97 9.30
CA ILE A 274 0.87 -5.33 9.22
C ILE A 274 0.01 -5.56 10.46
N ALA A 275 -0.91 -4.63 10.71
CA ALA A 275 -2.11 -4.93 11.48
C ALA A 275 -3.29 -5.13 10.52
N ILE A 276 -4.07 -6.19 10.73
CA ILE A 276 -5.10 -6.62 9.80
C ILE A 276 -6.48 -6.23 10.35
N GLU A 277 -7.33 -5.66 9.49
CA GLU A 277 -8.78 -5.72 9.67
C GLU A 277 -9.29 -6.99 8.96
N PRO A 278 -9.62 -8.08 9.67
CA PRO A 278 -9.86 -9.38 9.02
C PRO A 278 -11.00 -9.35 8.00
N ASP A 279 -12.04 -8.53 8.23
CA ASP A 279 -13.17 -8.42 7.30
C ASP A 279 -12.74 -7.89 5.91
N SER A 280 -11.62 -7.15 5.83
CA SER A 280 -11.04 -6.70 4.55
C SER A 280 -10.75 -7.88 3.61
N ILE A 281 -10.36 -9.04 4.13
CA ILE A 281 -10.11 -10.25 3.33
C ILE A 281 -11.39 -10.69 2.63
N VAL A 282 -12.48 -10.79 3.40
CA VAL A 282 -13.78 -11.21 2.85
C VAL A 282 -14.34 -10.17 1.89
N ARG A 283 -14.18 -8.88 2.19
CA ARG A 283 -14.58 -7.78 1.29
C ARG A 283 -13.86 -7.86 -0.05
N ALA A 284 -12.54 -8.12 -0.05
CA ALA A 284 -11.76 -8.31 -1.27
C ALA A 284 -12.24 -9.52 -2.08
N VAL A 285 -12.47 -10.66 -1.42
CA VAL A 285 -13.01 -11.88 -2.05
C VAL A 285 -14.38 -11.61 -2.66
N GLN A 286 -15.28 -10.94 -1.94
CA GLN A 286 -16.62 -10.63 -2.44
C GLN A 286 -16.57 -9.65 -3.62
N ALA A 287 -15.72 -8.63 -3.56
CA ALA A 287 -15.51 -7.72 -4.69
C ALA A 287 -15.05 -8.48 -5.95
N ALA A 288 -14.12 -9.44 -5.81
CA ALA A 288 -13.65 -10.28 -6.90
C ALA A 288 -14.72 -11.24 -7.42
N ARG A 289 -15.49 -11.90 -6.52
CA ARG A 289 -16.58 -12.82 -6.88
C ARG A 289 -17.72 -12.13 -7.64
N TYR A 290 -18.03 -10.90 -7.26
CA TYR A 290 -19.11 -10.13 -7.87
C TYR A 290 -18.67 -9.24 -9.02
N ALA A 291 -17.38 -9.19 -9.35
CA ALA A 291 -16.89 -8.39 -10.47
C ALA A 291 -17.58 -8.81 -11.79
N ASN A 292 -17.75 -7.87 -12.73
CA ASN A 292 -18.31 -8.14 -14.06
C ASN A 292 -17.39 -9.01 -14.92
N GLN A 293 -16.09 -8.89 -14.68
CA GLN A 293 -15.00 -9.64 -15.29
C GLN A 293 -13.91 -9.81 -14.23
N PRO A 294 -12.95 -10.74 -14.39
CA PRO A 294 -11.84 -10.86 -13.45
C PRO A 294 -11.07 -9.54 -13.32
N ILE A 295 -10.82 -9.11 -12.09
CA ILE A 295 -10.06 -7.89 -11.75
C ILE A 295 -9.09 -8.21 -10.61
N LEU A 296 -8.00 -7.46 -10.53
CA LEU A 296 -7.17 -7.44 -9.32
C LEU A 296 -7.84 -6.53 -8.29
N VAL A 297 -8.03 -7.02 -7.07
CA VAL A 297 -8.66 -6.25 -5.98
C VAL A 297 -7.61 -5.88 -4.95
N GLY A 298 -7.19 -4.62 -5.01
CA GLY A 298 -6.20 -4.04 -4.10
C GLY A 298 -6.84 -3.50 -2.82
N GLY A 299 -6.20 -3.75 -1.69
CA GLY A 299 -6.51 -3.09 -0.42
C GLY A 299 -5.77 -1.76 -0.30
N GLN A 300 -6.44 -0.78 0.32
CA GLN A 300 -5.82 0.47 0.73
C GLN A 300 -4.91 0.28 1.94
N MET A 301 -3.98 1.22 2.14
CA MET A 301 -3.06 1.20 3.27
C MET A 301 -3.41 2.33 4.25
N LEU A 302 -3.79 1.96 5.46
CA LEU A 302 -3.81 2.85 6.62
C LEU A 302 -2.40 2.91 7.25
N ASN A 303 -2.06 4.05 7.85
CA ASN A 303 -0.74 4.24 8.45
C ASN A 303 -0.67 3.56 9.82
N LEU A 304 0.28 2.65 10.04
CA LEU A 304 0.43 1.93 11.31
C LEU A 304 0.81 2.85 12.49
N GLN A 305 1.47 3.98 12.23
CA GLN A 305 1.88 4.95 13.25
C GLN A 305 0.81 6.02 13.54
N ASP A 306 0.03 6.39 12.51
CA ASP A 306 -1.13 7.28 12.62
C ASP A 306 -2.38 6.52 12.14
N ARG A 307 -2.93 5.69 13.04
CA ARG A 307 -3.89 4.64 12.69
C ARG A 307 -5.23 5.12 12.16
N ALA A 308 -5.54 6.42 12.20
CA ALA A 308 -6.73 6.98 11.56
C ALA A 308 -6.45 7.55 10.15
N GLN A 309 -5.20 7.51 9.69
CA GLN A 309 -4.76 8.12 8.45
C GLN A 309 -4.69 7.11 7.30
N LEU A 310 -5.42 7.38 6.22
CA LEU A 310 -5.27 6.70 4.94
C LEU A 310 -4.08 7.26 4.18
N ARG A 311 -3.17 6.36 3.77
CA ARG A 311 -1.98 6.76 3.03
C ARG A 311 -2.33 7.31 1.66
N THR A 312 -3.12 6.59 0.87
CA THR A 312 -3.55 7.03 -0.45
C THR A 312 -4.87 6.38 -0.86
N THR A 313 -5.70 7.09 -1.61
CA THR A 313 -6.88 6.48 -2.25
C THR A 313 -6.54 5.68 -3.50
N GLY A 314 -5.36 5.89 -4.11
CA GLY A 314 -4.94 5.17 -5.30
C GLY A 314 -3.64 5.71 -5.92
N GLU A 315 -2.93 4.86 -6.65
CA GLU A 315 -1.65 5.19 -7.29
C GLU A 315 -1.64 4.86 -8.78
N ALA A 316 -0.79 5.56 -9.53
CA ALA A 316 -0.65 5.44 -10.97
C ALA A 316 0.81 5.55 -11.39
N VAL A 317 1.11 5.19 -12.64
CA VAL A 317 2.45 5.37 -13.23
C VAL A 317 2.43 6.58 -14.16
N ASP A 318 3.30 7.56 -13.92
CA ASP A 318 3.50 8.67 -14.83
C ASP A 318 4.10 8.16 -16.15
N LYS A 319 3.42 8.35 -17.27
CA LYS A 319 3.83 7.78 -18.56
C LYS A 319 5.08 8.41 -19.17
N ASP A 320 5.36 9.68 -18.86
CA ASP A 320 6.45 10.42 -19.49
C ASP A 320 7.78 10.14 -18.79
N ILE A 321 7.78 10.20 -17.45
CA ILE A 321 8.98 9.92 -16.67
C ILE A 321 9.04 8.47 -16.20
N PHE A 322 7.97 7.68 -16.31
CA PHE A 322 7.87 6.31 -15.80
C PHE A 322 8.20 6.22 -14.31
N MET A 323 7.41 6.90 -13.48
CA MET A 323 7.56 6.91 -12.02
C MET A 323 6.18 6.82 -11.38
N PHE A 324 6.06 6.05 -10.30
CA PHE A 324 4.82 6.02 -9.52
C PHE A 324 4.46 7.44 -9.03
N ARG A 325 3.16 7.71 -8.98
CA ARG A 325 2.56 8.97 -8.55
C ARG A 325 1.17 8.74 -7.97
N ALA A 326 0.59 9.79 -7.41
CA ALA A 326 -0.84 9.86 -7.17
C ALA A 326 -1.61 9.48 -8.43
N ALA A 327 -2.63 8.62 -8.29
CA ALA A 327 -3.64 8.51 -9.33
C ALA A 327 -4.36 9.86 -9.53
N GLU A 328 -5.01 10.03 -10.68
CA GLU A 328 -5.77 11.24 -10.92
C GLU A 328 -6.88 11.38 -9.87
N HIS A 329 -6.95 12.55 -9.22
CA HIS A 329 -7.85 12.82 -8.08
C HIS A 329 -7.58 12.03 -6.79
N ALA A 330 -6.47 11.28 -6.70
CA ALA A 330 -6.11 10.60 -5.47
C ALA A 330 -5.72 11.59 -4.35
N VAL A 331 -6.01 11.20 -3.11
CA VAL A 331 -5.68 11.95 -1.89
C VAL A 331 -4.64 11.16 -1.13
N TYR A 332 -3.59 11.84 -0.64
CA TYR A 332 -2.62 11.25 0.29
C TYR A 332 -2.83 11.76 1.71
N ASP A 333 -2.49 10.92 2.68
CA ASP A 333 -2.41 11.25 4.12
C ASP A 333 -3.70 11.86 4.67
N HIS A 334 -4.83 11.23 4.34
CA HIS A 334 -6.16 11.67 4.80
C HIS A 334 -6.45 11.10 6.18
N ASP A 335 -6.48 11.96 7.20
CA ASP A 335 -6.81 11.59 8.58
C ASP A 335 -8.32 11.68 8.85
N PHE A 336 -8.97 10.51 8.96
CA PHE A 336 -10.41 10.41 9.21
C PHE A 336 -10.84 10.89 10.60
N SER A 337 -9.93 10.98 11.57
CA SER A 337 -10.24 11.50 12.90
C SER A 337 -10.37 13.03 12.91
N LYS A 338 -9.63 13.71 12.02
CA LYS A 338 -9.66 15.16 11.83
C LYS A 338 -10.65 15.58 10.76
N TYR A 339 -10.74 14.79 9.69
CA TYR A 339 -11.60 15.01 8.54
C TYR A 339 -12.46 13.76 8.30
N PRO A 340 -13.54 13.57 9.10
CA PRO A 340 -14.46 12.45 8.91
C PRO A 340 -14.96 12.37 7.47
N LEU A 341 -15.45 11.21 7.02
CA LEU A 341 -15.86 11.03 5.63
C LEU A 341 -16.88 12.09 5.18
N GLY A 342 -17.86 12.44 6.04
CA GLY A 342 -18.84 13.51 5.78
C GLY A 342 -18.32 14.95 5.86
N TYR A 343 -17.05 15.20 6.20
CA TYR A 343 -16.47 16.54 6.28
C TYR A 343 -16.14 17.12 4.90
N VAL A 344 -17.15 17.65 4.23
CA VAL A 344 -17.00 18.29 2.91
C VAL A 344 -16.47 19.72 2.97
N GLY A 345 -16.37 20.32 4.16
CA GLY A 345 -15.94 21.71 4.33
C GLY A 345 -16.83 22.74 3.63
N THR A 346 -16.45 24.01 3.73
CA THR A 346 -17.10 25.13 3.03
C THR A 346 -16.58 25.30 1.60
N GLU A 347 -17.32 26.03 0.76
CA GLU A 347 -16.85 26.41 -0.59
C GLU A 347 -15.52 27.19 -0.55
N GLN A 348 -15.31 28.02 0.48
CA GLN A 348 -14.06 28.75 0.65
C GLN A 348 -12.87 27.83 1.01
N GLU A 349 -13.12 26.78 1.78
CA GLU A 349 -12.10 25.78 2.11
C GLU A 349 -11.73 24.95 0.88
N ASP A 350 -12.71 24.58 0.05
CA ASP A 350 -12.47 23.83 -1.19
C ASP A 350 -11.60 24.62 -2.20
N LEU A 351 -11.78 25.95 -2.25
CA LEU A 351 -10.96 26.83 -3.07
C LEU A 351 -9.53 27.07 -2.51
N ASP A 352 -9.26 26.69 -1.25
CA ASP A 352 -7.95 26.85 -0.62
C ASP A 352 -7.16 25.54 -0.63
N PRO A 353 -6.13 25.38 -1.46
CA PRO A 353 -5.33 24.15 -1.53
C PRO A 353 -4.53 23.85 -0.26
N ARG A 354 -4.60 24.71 0.78
CA ARG A 354 -4.02 24.47 2.10
C ARG A 354 -5.00 23.79 3.06
N LYS A 355 -6.27 23.69 2.69
CA LYS A 355 -7.32 23.07 3.48
C LYS A 355 -7.55 21.66 2.97
N THR A 356 -7.75 20.75 3.90
CA THR A 356 -8.11 19.36 3.62
C THR A 356 -9.60 19.21 3.88
N THR A 357 -10.31 18.62 2.92
CA THR A 357 -11.70 18.20 3.05
C THR A 357 -11.82 16.76 2.54
N SER A 358 -12.92 16.10 2.87
CA SER A 358 -13.18 14.72 2.45
C SER A 358 -13.86 14.62 1.08
N ARG A 359 -14.14 15.75 0.40
CA ARG A 359 -14.87 15.78 -0.90
C ARG A 359 -14.28 14.83 -1.93
N ALA A 360 -12.96 14.83 -2.07
CA ALA A 360 -12.26 14.00 -3.04
C ALA A 360 -12.39 12.49 -2.76
N LEU A 361 -12.65 12.08 -1.51
CA LEU A 361 -12.89 10.67 -1.16
C LEU A 361 -14.23 10.14 -1.68
N HIS A 362 -15.15 11.02 -2.05
CA HIS A 362 -16.43 10.63 -2.66
C HIS A 362 -16.32 10.41 -4.17
N ARG A 363 -15.19 10.72 -4.79
CA ARG A 363 -14.95 10.40 -6.20
C ARG A 363 -14.41 8.99 -6.34
N ARG A 364 -14.82 8.26 -7.38
CA ARG A 364 -14.13 7.01 -7.77
C ARG A 364 -12.73 7.37 -8.29
N VAL A 365 -11.72 6.67 -7.80
CA VAL A 365 -10.32 6.84 -8.22
C VAL A 365 -9.92 5.58 -8.97
N ASP A 366 -9.55 5.75 -10.25
CA ASP A 366 -9.03 4.67 -11.08
C ASP A 366 -7.50 4.63 -10.93
N VAL A 367 -6.92 3.43 -10.86
CA VAL A 367 -5.50 3.20 -10.56
C VAL A 367 -4.79 2.45 -11.68
N ASP A 368 -3.45 2.51 -11.72
CA ASP A 368 -2.68 1.61 -12.59
C ASP A 368 -2.23 0.34 -11.86
N TYR A 369 -2.02 0.41 -10.53
CA TYR A 369 -1.57 -0.71 -9.71
C TYR A 369 -2.03 -0.58 -8.25
N ASN A 370 -1.86 -1.64 -7.48
CA ASN A 370 -1.96 -1.63 -6.03
C ASN A 370 -0.75 -2.38 -5.45
N GLY A 371 -0.20 -1.88 -4.34
CA GLY A 371 0.90 -2.56 -3.67
C GLY A 371 0.48 -3.90 -3.07
N TRP A 372 1.46 -4.76 -2.80
CA TRP A 372 1.24 -6.14 -2.38
C TRP A 372 1.06 -6.33 -0.88
N TRP A 373 1.08 -5.25 -0.10
CA TRP A 373 0.64 -5.26 1.31
C TRP A 373 -0.77 -5.83 1.48
N MET A 374 -1.62 -5.66 0.46
CA MET A 374 -2.90 -6.35 0.32
C MET A 374 -3.36 -6.30 -1.14
N ASN A 375 -3.24 -7.39 -1.89
CA ASN A 375 -3.75 -7.46 -3.27
C ASN A 375 -4.24 -8.86 -3.63
N LEU A 376 -5.47 -8.95 -4.14
CA LEU A 376 -6.12 -10.21 -4.50
C LEU A 376 -6.09 -10.43 -6.01
N PHE A 377 -5.68 -11.63 -6.40
CA PHE A 377 -5.61 -12.11 -7.78
C PHE A 377 -6.59 -13.26 -7.96
N PRO A 378 -7.53 -13.18 -8.92
CA PRO A 378 -8.27 -14.36 -9.37
C PRO A 378 -7.31 -15.40 -9.93
N ARG A 379 -7.54 -16.68 -9.63
CA ARG A 379 -6.68 -17.79 -10.07
C ARG A 379 -6.45 -17.78 -11.59
N VAL A 380 -7.51 -17.53 -12.38
CA VAL A 380 -7.43 -17.42 -13.85
C VAL A 380 -6.42 -16.38 -14.32
N VAL A 381 -6.28 -15.29 -13.57
CA VAL A 381 -5.31 -14.23 -13.88
C VAL A 381 -3.89 -14.70 -13.59
N ALA A 382 -3.66 -15.38 -12.47
CA ALA A 382 -2.36 -15.95 -12.14
C ALA A 382 -1.93 -17.04 -13.15
N GLU A 383 -2.86 -17.90 -13.56
CA GLU A 383 -2.62 -18.94 -14.58
C GLU A 383 -2.26 -18.35 -15.95
N GLN A 384 -2.90 -17.26 -16.35
CA GLN A 384 -2.68 -16.64 -17.67
C GLN A 384 -1.43 -15.75 -17.71
N LEU A 385 -1.11 -15.05 -16.62
CA LEU A 385 -0.03 -14.06 -16.61
C LEU A 385 1.33 -14.64 -16.17
N GLY A 386 1.34 -15.78 -15.49
CA GLY A 386 2.53 -16.31 -14.85
C GLY A 386 2.93 -15.52 -13.60
N LEU A 387 4.14 -15.76 -13.12
CA LEU A 387 4.63 -15.26 -11.83
C LEU A 387 5.19 -13.84 -11.94
N PRO A 388 5.46 -13.14 -10.82
CA PRO A 388 6.22 -11.90 -10.81
C PRO A 388 7.57 -11.96 -11.56
N LEU A 389 8.05 -10.80 -12.03
CA LEU A 389 9.43 -10.68 -12.48
C LEU A 389 10.42 -10.87 -11.31
N PRO A 390 11.61 -11.48 -11.54
CA PRO A 390 12.65 -11.67 -10.53
C PRO A 390 13.41 -10.36 -10.21
N LEU A 391 12.75 -9.43 -9.52
CA LEU A 391 13.23 -8.06 -9.29
C LEU A 391 13.83 -7.82 -7.89
N PHE A 392 13.84 -8.83 -7.02
CA PHE A 392 14.12 -8.74 -5.59
C PHE A 392 13.09 -7.88 -4.83
N ILE A 393 13.04 -6.56 -5.02
CA ILE A 393 12.03 -5.67 -4.42
C ILE A 393 11.70 -4.49 -5.35
N LYS A 394 10.52 -3.88 -5.17
CA LYS A 394 10.04 -2.67 -5.85
C LYS A 394 9.76 -2.91 -7.34
N TRP A 395 8.70 -2.25 -7.82
CA TRP A 395 8.22 -2.28 -9.22
C TRP A 395 7.64 -3.61 -9.69
N ASP A 396 7.76 -4.67 -8.92
CA ASP A 396 7.14 -5.97 -9.15
C ASP A 396 5.61 -5.90 -9.11
N ASP A 397 5.07 -5.16 -8.14
CA ASP A 397 3.64 -4.83 -8.04
C ASP A 397 3.12 -4.01 -9.23
N ASN A 398 3.87 -2.97 -9.61
CA ASN A 398 3.59 -2.09 -10.74
C ASN A 398 3.60 -2.89 -12.04
N GLU A 399 4.63 -3.72 -12.23
CA GLU A 399 4.79 -4.51 -13.44
C GLU A 399 3.66 -5.51 -13.61
N TYR A 400 3.34 -6.26 -12.56
CA TYR A 400 2.29 -7.27 -12.64
C TYR A 400 0.94 -6.63 -12.96
N ALA A 401 0.63 -5.47 -12.37
CA ALA A 401 -0.61 -4.74 -12.64
C ALA A 401 -0.66 -4.16 -14.07
N LEU A 402 0.46 -3.64 -14.60
CA LEU A 402 0.55 -3.18 -15.98
C LEU A 402 0.38 -4.35 -16.96
N ARG A 403 0.98 -5.50 -16.67
CA ARG A 403 0.83 -6.73 -17.44
C ARG A 403 -0.62 -7.24 -17.42
N ALA A 404 -1.25 -7.22 -16.25
CA ALA A 404 -2.64 -7.60 -16.08
C ALA A 404 -3.56 -6.70 -16.90
N LYS A 405 -3.31 -5.39 -16.89
CA LYS A 405 -4.05 -4.40 -17.69
C LYS A 405 -3.90 -4.64 -19.20
N GLU A 406 -2.70 -4.98 -19.70
CA GLU A 406 -2.50 -5.37 -21.11
C GLU A 406 -3.30 -6.62 -21.50
N ALA A 407 -3.53 -7.54 -20.55
CA ALA A 407 -4.31 -8.76 -20.75
C ALA A 407 -5.82 -8.60 -20.47
N GLY A 408 -6.31 -7.38 -20.22
CA GLY A 408 -7.74 -7.12 -19.97
C GLY A 408 -8.19 -7.26 -18.51
N PHE A 409 -7.25 -7.42 -17.57
CA PHE A 409 -7.52 -7.53 -16.13
C PHE A 409 -7.14 -6.22 -15.41
N PRO A 410 -8.07 -5.27 -15.24
CA PRO A 410 -7.76 -4.02 -14.55
C PRO A 410 -7.53 -4.25 -13.06
N THR A 411 -6.76 -3.35 -12.45
CA THR A 411 -6.59 -3.28 -10.99
C THR A 411 -7.56 -2.25 -10.41
N VAL A 412 -8.17 -2.58 -9.28
CA VAL A 412 -9.05 -1.69 -8.53
C VAL A 412 -8.61 -1.65 -7.08
N THR A 413 -8.18 -0.49 -6.59
CA THR A 413 -7.97 -0.25 -5.16
C THR A 413 -9.34 -0.02 -4.51
N TRP A 414 -9.77 -0.92 -3.62
CA TRP A 414 -11.12 -0.98 -3.11
C TRP A 414 -11.26 -0.25 -1.76
N PRO A 415 -12.00 0.87 -1.68
CA PRO A 415 -12.16 1.58 -0.41
C PRO A 415 -12.89 0.74 0.64
N GLY A 416 -12.46 0.85 1.91
CA GLY A 416 -12.98 0.02 2.99
C GLY A 416 -12.42 -1.42 3.01
N VAL A 417 -11.55 -1.78 2.07
CA VAL A 417 -10.63 -2.92 2.17
C VAL A 417 -9.27 -2.34 2.53
N ALA A 418 -8.78 -2.60 3.74
CA ALA A 418 -7.49 -2.07 4.17
C ALA A 418 -6.79 -2.92 5.23
N ILE A 419 -5.50 -2.67 5.33
CA ILE A 419 -4.63 -3.05 6.45
C ILE A 419 -3.91 -1.80 6.98
N TRP A 420 -3.30 -1.90 8.15
CA TRP A 420 -2.35 -0.90 8.64
C TRP A 420 -0.94 -1.38 8.37
N HIS A 421 -0.11 -0.52 7.78
CA HIS A 421 1.29 -0.82 7.49
C HIS A 421 2.15 0.43 7.68
N MET A 422 3.46 0.24 7.87
CA MET A 422 4.41 1.34 7.99
C MET A 422 4.45 2.19 6.71
N ALA A 423 4.19 3.50 6.84
CA ALA A 423 4.30 4.42 5.71
C ALA A 423 5.75 4.54 5.23
N TRP A 424 5.94 4.78 3.93
CA TRP A 424 7.27 5.03 3.36
C TRP A 424 7.85 6.39 3.74
N ALA A 425 7.05 7.32 4.26
CA ALA A 425 7.51 8.64 4.69
C ALA A 425 8.59 8.57 5.78
N ASP A 426 8.61 7.48 6.53
CA ASP A 426 9.53 7.22 7.64
C ASP A 426 10.69 6.28 7.24
N LYS A 427 10.85 5.98 5.94
CA LYS A 427 11.90 5.10 5.39
C LYS A 427 12.92 5.90 4.54
N ASP A 428 14.19 5.53 4.62
CA ASP A 428 15.30 6.08 3.80
C ASP A 428 15.44 5.37 2.43
N ASP A 429 14.37 4.77 1.91
CA ASP A 429 14.43 3.85 0.76
C ASP A 429 14.86 4.49 -0.58
N ALA A 430 14.76 5.81 -0.68
CA ALA A 430 15.23 6.57 -1.84
C ALA A 430 16.74 6.89 -1.82
N ILE A 431 17.46 6.58 -0.73
CA ILE A 431 18.89 6.88 -0.58
C ILE A 431 19.74 5.69 -0.11
N ASP A 432 19.13 4.68 0.52
CA ASP A 432 19.84 3.49 0.98
C ASP A 432 20.07 2.46 -0.14
N TRP A 433 20.35 1.20 0.22
CA TRP A 433 20.55 0.10 -0.73
C TRP A 433 19.35 -0.13 -1.65
N GLN A 434 18.13 0.25 -1.25
CA GLN A 434 16.92 0.13 -2.07
C GLN A 434 16.95 1.05 -3.29
N ALA A 435 17.73 2.13 -3.27
CA ALA A 435 17.88 3.04 -4.40
C ALA A 435 18.46 2.35 -5.65
N TYR A 436 19.27 1.29 -5.47
CA TYR A 436 19.70 0.42 -6.56
C TYR A 436 18.50 -0.25 -7.24
N PHE A 437 17.64 -0.91 -6.47
CA PHE A 437 16.47 -1.62 -6.98
C PHE A 437 15.44 -0.66 -7.59
N HIS A 438 15.20 0.49 -6.96
CA HIS A 438 14.36 1.54 -7.53
C HIS A 438 14.83 2.00 -8.91
N MET A 439 16.14 2.17 -9.12
CA MET A 439 16.69 2.61 -10.41
C MET A 439 16.65 1.48 -11.44
N ARG A 440 17.17 0.29 -11.09
CA ARG A 440 17.26 -0.86 -11.99
C ARG A 440 15.87 -1.29 -12.45
N ASN A 441 14.97 -1.50 -11.50
CA ASN A 441 13.66 -2.08 -11.79
C ASN A 441 12.75 -1.06 -12.51
N ARG A 442 12.89 0.24 -12.22
CA ARG A 442 12.24 1.29 -13.03
C ARG A 442 12.65 1.20 -14.49
N LEU A 443 13.94 1.06 -14.79
CA LEU A 443 14.45 0.94 -16.16
C LEU A 443 13.94 -0.34 -16.84
N ILE A 444 13.95 -1.47 -16.14
CA ILE A 444 13.42 -2.75 -16.62
C ILE A 444 11.95 -2.61 -17.00
N VAL A 445 11.10 -2.19 -16.06
CA VAL A 445 9.65 -2.09 -16.30
C VAL A 445 9.34 -1.00 -17.33
N ALA A 446 10.08 0.12 -17.35
CA ALA A 446 9.97 1.14 -18.39
C ALA A 446 10.35 0.62 -19.78
N SER A 447 11.30 -0.32 -19.89
CA SER A 447 11.67 -0.89 -21.18
C SER A 447 10.55 -1.77 -21.76
N ILE A 448 9.75 -2.38 -20.89
CA ILE A 448 8.62 -3.22 -21.30
C ILE A 448 7.39 -2.36 -21.63
N TYR A 449 6.96 -1.49 -20.71
CA TYR A 449 5.67 -0.77 -20.78
C TYR A 449 5.79 0.74 -21.00
N GLY A 450 7.00 1.30 -20.87
CA GLY A 450 7.23 2.73 -20.87
C GLY A 450 7.40 3.35 -22.25
N PRO A 451 7.83 4.63 -22.30
CA PRO A 451 7.84 5.42 -23.52
C PRO A 451 8.83 4.88 -24.57
N GLU A 452 8.58 5.20 -25.83
CA GLU A 452 9.52 4.92 -26.94
C GLU A 452 10.78 5.80 -26.84
N ASP A 453 10.66 7.03 -26.33
CA ASP A 453 11.78 7.93 -26.06
C ASP A 453 12.05 8.01 -24.53
N PRO A 454 13.23 7.57 -24.04
CA PRO A 454 13.54 7.59 -22.61
C PRO A 454 14.00 8.96 -22.11
N THR A 455 14.10 9.98 -22.97
CA THR A 455 14.73 11.27 -22.66
C THR A 455 14.15 11.95 -21.41
N ALA A 456 12.83 11.99 -21.27
CA ALA A 456 12.18 12.61 -20.11
C ALA A 456 12.50 11.86 -18.80
N MET A 457 12.45 10.52 -18.83
CA MET A 457 12.83 9.66 -17.73
C MET A 457 14.31 9.83 -17.34
N LEU A 458 15.24 9.78 -18.30
CA LEU A 458 16.68 9.93 -18.05
C LEU A 458 17.02 11.33 -17.52
N LYS A 459 16.32 12.37 -17.98
CA LYS A 459 16.43 13.73 -17.44
C LYS A 459 15.91 13.82 -16.01
N ASN A 460 14.81 13.12 -15.70
CA ASN A 460 14.29 13.02 -14.34
C ASN A 460 15.32 12.33 -13.41
N MET A 461 15.93 11.23 -13.85
CA MET A 461 17.01 10.56 -13.11
C MET A 461 18.20 11.49 -12.88
N SER A 462 18.66 12.22 -13.92
CA SER A 462 19.74 13.20 -13.78
C SER A 462 19.44 14.32 -12.78
N LYS A 463 18.18 14.71 -12.62
CA LYS A 463 17.77 15.67 -11.60
C LYS A 463 17.88 15.08 -10.19
N SER A 464 17.54 13.79 -10.02
CA SER A 464 17.75 13.08 -8.75
C SER A 464 19.22 12.97 -8.40
N THR A 465 20.07 12.59 -9.36
CA THR A 465 21.54 12.54 -9.18
C THR A 465 22.11 13.88 -8.76
N SER A 466 21.63 14.97 -9.36
CA SER A 466 22.05 16.32 -8.98
C SER A 466 21.68 16.62 -7.52
N LYS A 467 20.53 16.14 -7.05
CA LYS A 467 20.12 16.26 -5.64
C LYS A 467 21.04 15.43 -4.73
N HIS A 468 21.31 14.17 -5.06
CA HIS A 468 22.21 13.30 -4.28
C HIS A 468 23.63 13.89 -4.19
N TYR A 469 24.16 14.42 -5.30
CA TYR A 469 25.44 15.13 -5.34
C TYR A 469 25.44 16.31 -4.35
N MET A 470 24.38 17.13 -4.37
CA MET A 470 24.24 18.29 -3.48
C MET A 470 24.04 17.88 -2.00
N CYS A 471 23.53 16.69 -1.74
CA CYS A 471 23.28 16.16 -0.40
C CYS A 471 24.41 15.28 0.14
N MET A 472 25.54 15.16 -0.57
CA MET A 472 26.67 14.28 -0.23
C MET A 472 26.25 12.81 -0.07
N GLU A 473 25.31 12.35 -0.91
CA GLU A 473 24.77 10.98 -0.94
C GLU A 473 25.49 10.18 -2.04
N TYR A 474 26.80 10.00 -1.87
CA TYR A 474 27.65 9.45 -2.93
C TYR A 474 27.51 7.93 -3.07
N SER A 475 27.28 7.22 -1.96
CA SER A 475 26.94 5.80 -1.99
C SER A 475 25.72 5.53 -2.88
N THR A 476 24.70 6.40 -2.80
CA THR A 476 23.48 6.32 -3.60
C THR A 476 23.77 6.47 -5.10
N ILE A 477 24.64 7.40 -5.49
CA ILE A 477 25.01 7.56 -6.91
C ILE A 477 25.79 6.33 -7.40
N ALA A 478 26.73 5.83 -6.60
CA ALA A 478 27.53 4.65 -6.95
C ALA A 478 26.64 3.42 -7.21
N ILE A 479 25.71 3.12 -6.31
CA ILE A 479 24.81 1.97 -6.49
C ILE A 479 23.77 2.22 -7.59
N GLN A 480 23.35 3.47 -7.85
CA GLN A 480 22.54 3.79 -9.04
C GLN A 480 23.31 3.56 -10.35
N ASN A 481 24.63 3.74 -10.36
CA ASN A 481 25.45 3.41 -11.52
C ASN A 481 25.52 1.89 -11.72
N GLU A 482 25.67 1.10 -10.66
CA GLU A 482 25.57 -0.36 -10.75
C GLU A 482 24.20 -0.82 -11.24
N ALA A 483 23.12 -0.20 -10.77
CA ALA A 483 21.76 -0.47 -11.24
C ALA A 483 21.62 -0.26 -12.76
N MET A 484 22.21 0.81 -13.30
CA MET A 484 22.22 1.08 -14.74
C MET A 484 23.08 0.07 -15.51
N LYS A 485 24.21 -0.39 -14.94
CA LYS A 485 25.04 -1.44 -15.56
C LYS A 485 24.31 -2.76 -15.65
N ASP A 486 23.64 -3.18 -14.56
CA ASP A 486 22.89 -4.43 -14.57
C ASP A 486 21.68 -4.37 -15.51
N PHE A 487 21.02 -3.21 -15.63
CA PHE A 487 20.00 -3.02 -16.66
C PHE A 487 20.58 -3.14 -18.09
N LEU A 488 21.76 -2.58 -18.34
CA LEU A 488 22.44 -2.66 -19.65
C LEU A 488 22.96 -4.06 -20.00
N ALA A 489 23.19 -4.90 -19.00
CA ALA A 489 23.60 -6.30 -19.16
C ALA A 489 22.44 -7.22 -19.60
N GLY A 490 21.18 -6.77 -19.46
CA GLY A 490 20.02 -7.42 -20.07
C GLY A 490 19.24 -8.37 -19.14
N PRO A 491 18.17 -9.00 -19.66
CA PRO A 491 17.24 -9.82 -18.88
C PRO A 491 17.82 -11.17 -18.43
N ASP A 492 18.71 -11.77 -19.20
CA ASP A 492 19.17 -13.16 -18.98
C ASP A 492 19.82 -13.38 -17.61
N GLN A 493 20.46 -12.34 -17.05
CA GLN A 493 21.11 -12.43 -15.75
C GLN A 493 20.18 -12.24 -14.55
N LEU A 494 18.90 -11.88 -14.74
CA LEU A 494 18.06 -11.42 -13.62
C LEU A 494 17.88 -12.49 -12.54
N PHE A 495 17.72 -13.75 -12.92
CA PHE A 495 17.68 -14.86 -11.98
C PHE A 495 19.04 -15.08 -11.29
N ASP A 496 20.14 -15.06 -12.04
CA ASP A 496 21.51 -15.26 -11.51
C ASP A 496 21.88 -14.25 -10.41
N ILE A 497 21.40 -13.01 -10.55
CA ILE A 497 21.70 -11.93 -9.61
C ILE A 497 20.62 -11.72 -8.54
N LEU A 498 19.55 -12.52 -8.53
CA LEU A 498 18.38 -12.29 -7.67
C LEU A 498 18.77 -12.26 -6.18
N GLU A 499 19.48 -13.28 -5.72
CA GLU A 499 19.95 -13.39 -4.33
C GLU A 499 21.25 -12.58 -4.09
N SER A 500 22.15 -12.55 -5.07
CA SER A 500 23.49 -11.98 -4.92
C SER A 500 23.55 -10.45 -5.01
N ALA A 501 22.53 -9.80 -5.59
CA ALA A 501 22.49 -8.36 -5.76
C ALA A 501 22.55 -7.60 -4.42
N LEU A 502 21.74 -7.97 -3.43
CA LEU A 502 21.69 -7.25 -2.16
C LEU A 502 23.04 -7.27 -1.42
N PRO A 503 23.69 -8.43 -1.17
CA PRO A 503 25.01 -8.47 -0.53
C PRO A 503 26.07 -7.66 -1.29
N ARG A 504 26.09 -7.73 -2.64
CA ARG A 504 27.03 -6.96 -3.48
C ARG A 504 26.83 -5.46 -3.29
N ILE A 505 25.59 -4.98 -3.34
CA ILE A 505 25.27 -3.56 -3.19
C ILE A 505 25.57 -3.06 -1.78
N GLN A 506 25.25 -3.84 -0.75
CA GLN A 506 25.63 -3.51 0.63
C GLN A 506 27.15 -3.44 0.81
N ALA A 507 27.92 -4.35 0.18
CA ALA A 507 29.37 -4.32 0.23
C ALA A 507 29.95 -3.02 -0.37
N ILE A 508 29.46 -2.60 -1.54
CA ILE A 508 29.88 -1.34 -2.18
C ILE A 508 29.63 -0.15 -1.24
N ARG A 509 28.47 -0.10 -0.59
CA ARG A 509 28.11 1.02 0.29
C ARG A 509 29.04 1.16 1.50
N LYS A 510 29.68 0.09 1.98
CA LYS A 510 30.60 0.15 3.13
C LYS A 510 31.78 1.07 2.89
N ASP A 511 32.19 1.28 1.65
CA ASP A 511 33.32 2.14 1.29
C ASP A 511 32.99 3.64 1.31
N PHE A 512 31.75 4.01 1.61
CA PHE A 512 31.26 5.39 1.56
C PHE A 512 30.85 5.92 2.93
N ALA A 513 31.37 7.10 3.30
CA ALA A 513 31.08 7.73 4.58
C ALA A 513 29.59 8.07 4.80
N ASP A 514 28.84 8.36 3.72
CA ASP A 514 27.41 8.65 3.80
C ASP A 514 26.52 7.43 4.07
N ALA A 515 27.07 6.22 3.96
CA ALA A 515 26.38 4.96 4.26
C ALA A 515 26.86 4.28 5.54
N GLN A 516 27.90 4.80 6.19
CA GLN A 516 28.37 4.34 7.49
C GLN A 516 27.57 5.03 8.58
N VAL A 517 26.59 4.31 9.15
CA VAL A 517 25.77 4.81 10.24
C VAL A 517 26.51 4.57 11.56
N VAL A 518 26.66 5.63 12.35
CA VAL A 518 27.07 5.56 13.76
C VAL A 518 25.84 5.72 14.63
N GLU A 519 25.81 5.04 15.78
CA GLU A 519 24.65 5.04 16.69
C GLU A 519 24.32 6.44 17.21
N SER A 520 25.34 7.25 17.51
CA SER A 520 25.13 8.59 18.02
C SER A 520 26.05 9.63 17.40
N ALA A 521 25.51 10.83 17.16
CA ALA A 521 26.33 11.99 16.83
C ALA A 521 27.28 12.39 17.97
N ALA A 522 27.03 11.95 19.21
CA ALA A 522 27.91 12.18 20.35
C ALA A 522 29.22 11.39 20.26
N ASP A 523 29.27 10.33 19.46
CA ASP A 523 30.48 9.55 19.20
C ASP A 523 31.41 10.25 18.18
N LEU A 524 30.94 11.36 17.61
CA LEU A 524 31.67 12.19 16.67
C LEU A 524 32.08 13.52 17.34
N PRO A 525 33.14 14.19 16.85
CA PRO A 525 33.52 15.49 17.39
C PRO A 525 32.39 16.53 17.27
N ALA A 526 32.38 17.48 18.21
CA ALA A 526 31.38 18.53 18.25
C ALA A 526 31.36 19.38 16.96
N PRO A 527 30.19 19.87 16.53
CA PRO A 527 30.09 20.59 15.26
C PRO A 527 30.84 21.92 15.30
N THR A 528 31.64 22.19 14.25
CA THR A 528 32.47 23.41 14.17
C THR A 528 31.67 24.66 13.84
N GLY A 529 30.44 24.51 13.36
CA GLY A 529 29.54 25.58 12.95
C GLY A 529 29.68 25.99 11.48
N ALA A 530 28.57 26.47 10.89
CA ALA A 530 28.51 26.99 9.52
C ALA A 530 27.63 28.27 9.44
N PRO A 531 28.19 29.45 9.78
CA PRO A 531 27.42 30.69 9.79
C PRO A 531 26.75 31.01 8.44
N GLY A 532 25.47 31.37 8.49
CA GLY A 532 24.71 31.78 7.32
C GLY A 532 24.27 30.63 6.40
N VAL A 533 24.41 29.36 6.83
CA VAL A 533 23.76 28.20 6.19
C VAL A 533 22.34 28.01 6.75
N PRO A 534 21.29 27.92 5.92
CA PRO A 534 19.92 27.78 6.40
C PRO A 534 19.67 26.33 6.84
N THR A 535 19.18 26.11 8.06
CA THR A 535 18.70 24.80 8.52
C THR A 535 17.18 24.69 8.47
N ARG A 536 16.48 25.82 8.58
CA ARG A 536 15.00 25.86 8.50
C ARG A 536 14.48 25.50 7.11
N THR A 537 13.43 24.70 7.09
CA THR A 537 12.73 24.32 5.85
C THR A 537 12.15 25.53 5.14
N ILE A 538 12.49 25.68 3.85
CA ILE A 538 11.98 26.76 2.99
C ILE A 538 10.77 26.23 2.21
N GLY A 539 9.58 26.46 2.76
CA GLY A 539 8.28 26.04 2.20
C GLY A 539 7.37 27.19 1.73
N GLY A 540 6.15 26.83 1.30
CA GLY A 540 5.09 27.77 0.89
C GLY A 540 5.07 28.16 -0.60
N ARG A 541 4.07 28.96 -1.01
CA ARG A 541 3.82 29.35 -2.42
C ARG A 541 5.01 30.01 -3.11
N LEU A 542 5.79 30.80 -2.37
CA LEU A 542 6.99 31.48 -2.86
C LEU A 542 8.27 30.66 -2.64
N ALA A 543 8.19 29.39 -2.22
CA ALA A 543 9.38 28.57 -1.92
C ALA A 543 10.35 28.51 -3.10
N LYS A 544 9.85 28.33 -4.34
CA LYS A 544 10.70 28.31 -5.54
C LYS A 544 11.49 29.62 -5.68
N VAL A 545 10.84 30.76 -5.45
CA VAL A 545 11.48 32.09 -5.51
C VAL A 545 12.48 32.28 -4.36
N LYS A 546 12.08 31.93 -3.13
CA LYS A 546 12.92 32.02 -1.94
C LYS A 546 14.15 31.10 -2.00
N LYS A 547 14.12 30.04 -2.81
CA LYS A 547 15.23 29.10 -3.01
C LYS A 547 16.30 29.61 -3.99
N PHE A 548 16.00 30.55 -4.88
CA PHE A 548 16.99 31.08 -5.85
C PHE A 548 18.29 31.61 -5.23
N PRO A 549 18.29 32.50 -4.21
CA PRO A 549 19.54 33.00 -3.64
C PRO A 549 20.37 31.86 -3.02
N TRP A 550 19.71 30.84 -2.47
CA TRP A 550 20.39 29.67 -1.92
C TRP A 550 20.96 28.77 -3.02
N ALA A 551 20.24 28.59 -4.12
CA ALA A 551 20.73 27.87 -5.30
C ALA A 551 22.03 28.51 -5.84
N ALA A 552 22.06 29.84 -5.96
CA ALA A 552 23.23 30.57 -6.41
C ALA A 552 24.42 30.41 -5.45
N LYS A 553 24.18 30.52 -4.13
CA LYS A 553 25.21 30.30 -3.10
C LYS A 553 25.72 28.86 -3.07
N ALA A 554 24.84 27.87 -3.21
CA ALA A 554 25.21 26.46 -3.32
C ALA A 554 26.09 26.22 -4.55
N LEU A 555 25.70 26.74 -5.72
CA LEU A 555 26.50 26.60 -6.94
C LEU A 555 27.89 27.25 -6.80
N MET A 556 27.97 28.43 -6.19
CA MET A 556 29.25 29.09 -5.91
C MET A 556 30.13 28.28 -4.95
N HIS A 557 29.53 27.63 -3.94
CA HIS A 557 30.23 26.77 -3.01
C HIS A 557 30.77 25.51 -3.70
N LEU A 558 29.93 24.80 -4.46
CA LEU A 558 30.28 23.56 -5.16
C LEU A 558 31.36 23.73 -6.24
N ARG A 559 31.61 24.97 -6.70
CA ARG A 559 32.71 25.31 -7.61
C ARG A 559 34.07 25.44 -6.91
N LYS A 560 34.08 25.62 -5.59
CA LYS A 560 35.32 25.72 -4.80
C LYS A 560 35.83 24.33 -4.40
N PRO A 561 37.15 24.16 -4.20
CA PRO A 561 37.68 22.95 -3.59
C PRO A 561 37.09 22.76 -2.18
N GLU A 562 36.93 21.52 -1.74
CA GLU A 562 36.56 21.18 -0.37
C GLU A 562 37.68 21.51 0.62
N ASN A 563 37.28 22.02 1.79
CA ASN A 563 38.18 22.09 2.93
C ASN A 563 38.11 20.77 3.71
N ARG A 564 39.15 19.94 3.57
CA ARG A 564 39.24 18.63 4.21
C ARG A 564 39.43 18.71 5.73
N ASP A 565 39.72 19.87 6.30
CA ASP A 565 39.75 20.03 7.76
C ASP A 565 38.38 19.69 8.39
N HIS A 566 37.30 19.94 7.65
CA HIS A 566 35.93 19.60 8.05
C HIS A 566 35.64 18.09 8.01
N TRP A 567 36.55 17.23 7.56
CA TRP A 567 36.35 15.78 7.58
C TRP A 567 36.62 15.16 8.96
N ASN A 568 37.31 15.89 9.83
CA ASN A 568 37.62 15.47 11.19
C ASN A 568 36.51 15.81 12.18
N ALA A 569 35.73 16.87 11.92
CA ALA A 569 34.59 17.28 12.73
C ALA A 569 33.48 17.84 11.83
N PRO A 570 32.21 17.44 12.04
CA PRO A 570 31.09 17.93 11.24
C PRO A 570 30.96 19.44 11.36
N GLN A 571 30.49 20.12 10.31
CA GLN A 571 30.15 21.54 10.45
C GLN A 571 28.81 21.74 11.13
N LEU A 572 27.84 20.86 10.85
CA LEU A 572 26.50 20.85 11.44
C LEU A 572 26.06 19.42 11.73
N ASN A 573 25.20 19.28 12.74
CA ASN A 573 24.39 18.08 12.96
C ASN A 573 22.98 18.39 12.51
N LEU A 574 22.45 17.61 11.58
CA LEU A 574 21.18 17.88 10.90
C LEU A 574 20.21 16.72 11.10
N THR A 575 18.97 17.06 11.41
CA THR A 575 17.86 16.11 11.32
C THR A 575 17.52 15.80 9.86
N THR A 576 16.76 14.73 9.63
CA THR A 576 16.25 14.34 8.30
C THR A 576 15.46 15.48 7.63
N GLU A 577 14.73 16.28 8.41
CA GLU A 577 13.98 17.42 7.90
C GLU A 577 14.86 18.60 7.47
N GLU A 578 15.97 18.82 8.17
CA GLU A 578 16.92 19.91 7.92
C GLU A 578 17.92 19.58 6.80
N ALA A 579 18.16 18.29 6.55
CA ALA A 579 19.08 17.74 5.55
C ALA A 579 18.58 17.96 4.09
N ARG A 580 18.40 19.22 3.70
CA ARG A 580 17.93 19.62 2.36
C ARG A 580 19.10 20.05 1.47
N TRP A 581 18.94 19.87 0.16
CA TRP A 581 20.00 20.16 -0.83
C TRP A 581 20.58 21.59 -0.72
N TYR A 582 19.75 22.59 -0.40
CA TYR A 582 20.19 23.98 -0.28
C TYR A 582 20.98 24.27 1.01
N THR A 583 20.89 23.35 1.98
CA THR A 583 21.63 23.35 3.25
C THR A 583 22.95 22.60 3.04
N LEU A 584 22.86 21.33 2.64
CA LEU A 584 24.00 20.43 2.50
C LEU A 584 24.99 20.87 1.40
N ALA A 585 24.52 21.43 0.27
CA ALA A 585 25.40 21.86 -0.81
C ALA A 585 26.33 23.02 -0.45
N ARG A 586 26.18 23.58 0.76
CA ARG A 586 26.97 24.69 1.29
C ARG A 586 27.88 24.26 2.44
N LEU A 587 27.98 22.96 2.68
CA LEU A 587 28.83 22.35 3.68
C LEU A 587 29.86 21.47 2.98
N ASP A 588 31.01 21.32 3.62
CA ASP A 588 32.04 20.33 3.34
C ASP A 588 31.85 19.08 4.20
N SER A 589 31.10 19.17 5.30
CA SER A 589 30.71 18.00 6.09
C SER A 589 29.50 18.25 7.01
N ALA A 590 28.71 17.21 7.27
CA ALA A 590 27.60 17.24 8.23
C ALA A 590 27.26 15.83 8.73
N THR A 591 26.79 15.70 9.96
CA THR A 591 26.05 14.50 10.36
C THR A 591 24.59 14.66 9.96
N VAL A 592 23.99 13.59 9.44
CA VAL A 592 22.58 13.55 9.05
C VAL A 592 21.94 12.35 9.72
N SER A 593 20.88 12.58 10.49
CA SER A 593 20.10 11.50 11.09
C SER A 593 19.45 10.61 10.03
N THR A 594 19.40 9.31 10.29
CA THR A 594 18.58 8.35 9.54
C THR A 594 17.10 8.65 9.75
N ALA A 595 16.22 8.35 8.79
CA ALA A 595 14.77 8.58 8.88
C ALA A 595 14.15 7.99 10.15
N GLY A 596 14.55 6.78 10.56
CA GLY A 596 14.09 6.12 11.78
C GLY A 596 14.69 6.65 13.09
N GLY A 597 15.57 7.65 13.03
CA GLY A 597 16.20 8.27 14.22
C GLY A 597 17.15 7.35 15.00
N THR A 598 17.54 6.19 14.45
CA THR A 598 18.36 5.19 15.13
C THR A 598 19.87 5.45 15.03
N GLY A 599 20.29 6.39 14.20
CA GLY A 599 21.69 6.80 14.09
C GLY A 599 21.90 8.00 13.18
N VAL A 600 23.17 8.29 12.88
CA VAL A 600 23.58 9.36 11.97
C VAL A 600 24.65 8.88 10.98
N ALA A 601 24.63 9.42 9.77
CA ALA A 601 25.71 9.26 8.80
C ALA A 601 26.58 10.52 8.75
N PHE A 602 27.91 10.36 8.84
CA PHE A 602 28.84 11.49 8.73
C PHE A 602 29.19 11.75 7.26
N ARG A 603 28.38 12.58 6.60
CA ARG A 603 28.53 12.93 5.19
C ARG A 603 29.67 13.93 5.00
N LYS A 604 30.50 13.69 3.99
CA LYS A 604 31.69 14.49 3.67
C LYS A 604 31.68 14.83 2.19
N ARG A 605 31.94 16.10 1.86
CA ARG A 605 32.07 16.54 0.48
C ARG A 605 33.41 16.09 -0.06
N ASP A 606 33.37 15.27 -1.11
CA ASP A 606 34.52 14.85 -1.91
C ASP A 606 34.17 15.18 -3.36
N LYS A 607 34.74 16.28 -3.85
CA LYS A 607 34.37 16.80 -5.16
C LYS A 607 34.82 15.87 -6.28
N LYS A 608 36.03 15.30 -6.17
CA LYS A 608 36.59 14.43 -7.20
C LYS A 608 35.76 13.15 -7.32
N LEU A 609 35.48 12.49 -6.20
CA LEU A 609 34.65 11.30 -6.17
C LEU A 609 33.26 11.58 -6.77
N ALA A 610 32.62 12.66 -6.36
CA ALA A 610 31.29 13.01 -6.82
C ALA A 610 31.25 13.34 -8.32
N ASP A 611 32.24 14.07 -8.83
CA ASP A 611 32.37 14.37 -10.27
C ASP A 611 32.61 13.09 -11.09
N ASP A 612 33.48 12.19 -10.62
CA ASP A 612 33.78 10.90 -11.27
C ASP A 612 32.53 10.01 -11.34
N LEU A 613 31.75 9.91 -10.25
CA LEU A 613 30.48 9.17 -10.19
C LEU A 613 29.42 9.74 -11.14
N VAL A 614 29.29 11.07 -11.20
CA VAL A 614 28.34 11.74 -12.10
C VAL A 614 28.76 11.59 -13.57
N ALA A 615 30.06 11.61 -13.87
CA ALA A 615 30.58 11.37 -15.20
C ALA A 615 30.24 9.95 -15.68
N GLN A 616 30.51 8.93 -14.85
CA GLN A 616 30.13 7.56 -15.14
C GLN A 616 28.63 7.42 -15.39
N GLN A 617 27.79 8.04 -14.55
CA GLN A 617 26.34 7.96 -14.76
C GLN A 617 25.88 8.64 -16.05
N LYS A 618 26.55 9.74 -16.44
CA LYS A 618 26.26 10.42 -17.70
C LYS A 618 26.58 9.51 -18.90
N GLU A 619 27.69 8.78 -18.85
CA GLU A 619 28.05 7.79 -19.87
C GLU A 619 27.01 6.66 -19.92
N LEU A 620 26.63 6.10 -18.78
CA LEU A 620 25.59 5.05 -18.69
C LEU A 620 24.25 5.53 -19.25
N ARG A 621 23.79 6.75 -18.91
CA ARG A 621 22.56 7.31 -19.50
C ARG A 621 22.65 7.50 -21.01
N ALA A 622 23.82 7.91 -21.53
CA ALA A 622 24.03 8.05 -22.96
C ALA A 622 23.99 6.69 -23.66
N GLU A 623 24.57 5.66 -23.04
CA GLU A 623 24.48 4.28 -23.53
C GLU A 623 23.04 3.76 -23.50
N ILE A 624 22.32 3.93 -22.39
CA ILE A 624 20.90 3.57 -22.28
C ILE A 624 20.07 4.26 -23.36
N SER A 625 20.26 5.58 -23.56
CA SER A 625 19.54 6.32 -24.59
C SER A 625 19.83 5.79 -26.00
N LYS A 626 21.06 5.33 -26.27
CA LYS A 626 21.47 4.78 -27.57
C LYS A 626 20.91 3.37 -27.78
N ARG A 627 20.96 2.52 -26.76
CA ARG A 627 20.53 1.12 -26.79
C ARG A 627 19.06 0.93 -26.41
N TRP A 628 18.30 1.99 -26.17
CA TRP A 628 16.93 1.90 -25.67
C TRP A 628 16.03 0.99 -26.54
N PRO A 629 15.98 1.12 -27.88
CA PRO A 629 15.14 0.22 -28.69
C PRO A 629 15.53 -1.25 -28.59
N GLU A 630 16.84 -1.55 -28.52
CA GLU A 630 17.38 -2.90 -28.31
C GLU A 630 16.94 -3.45 -26.95
N LEU A 631 17.12 -2.67 -25.88
CA LEU A 631 16.77 -3.06 -24.52
C LEU A 631 15.26 -3.27 -24.36
N LYS A 632 14.42 -2.42 -24.97
CA LYS A 632 12.96 -2.63 -24.99
C LYS A 632 12.60 -3.98 -25.61
N HIS A 633 13.19 -4.31 -26.76
CA HIS A 633 12.94 -5.60 -27.41
C HIS A 633 13.44 -6.76 -26.53
N ALA A 634 14.68 -6.70 -26.05
CA ALA A 634 15.25 -7.76 -25.22
C ALA A 634 14.41 -8.08 -23.98
N TYR A 635 14.00 -7.06 -23.21
CA TYR A 635 13.17 -7.27 -22.02
C TYR A 635 11.73 -7.68 -22.33
N ARG A 636 11.14 -7.23 -23.44
CA ARG A 636 9.81 -7.68 -23.88
C ARG A 636 9.83 -9.15 -24.29
N ASP A 637 10.83 -9.55 -25.07
CA ASP A 637 10.98 -10.92 -25.58
C ASP A 637 11.27 -11.89 -24.42
N ALA A 638 12.09 -11.48 -23.46
CA ALA A 638 12.41 -12.30 -22.28
C ALA A 638 11.28 -12.37 -21.24
N ARG A 639 10.25 -11.49 -21.31
CA ARG A 639 9.19 -11.41 -20.29
C ARG A 639 8.53 -12.76 -20.02
N GLY A 640 8.20 -13.52 -21.07
CA GLY A 640 7.55 -14.82 -20.94
C GLY A 640 8.39 -15.83 -20.15
N GLU A 641 9.70 -15.88 -20.41
CA GLU A 641 10.64 -16.76 -19.70
C GLU A 641 10.85 -16.32 -18.25
N LEU A 642 11.02 -15.02 -18.02
CA LEU A 642 11.24 -14.44 -16.68
C LEU A 642 10.06 -14.62 -15.73
N THR A 643 8.86 -14.79 -16.29
CA THR A 643 7.64 -14.96 -15.50
C THR A 643 7.07 -16.37 -15.62
N SER A 644 7.79 -17.25 -16.29
CA SER A 644 7.34 -18.63 -16.46
C SER A 644 7.35 -19.35 -15.12
N HIS A 645 6.36 -20.22 -14.98
CA HIS A 645 6.26 -21.12 -13.85
C HIS A 645 7.47 -22.07 -13.77
N GLU A 646 7.95 -22.52 -14.93
CA GLU A 646 9.09 -23.45 -15.02
C GLU A 646 10.39 -22.84 -14.50
N ASN A 647 10.74 -21.62 -14.91
CA ASN A 647 12.03 -21.02 -14.53
C ASN A 647 12.06 -20.63 -13.05
N TRP A 648 10.96 -20.12 -12.51
CA TRP A 648 10.84 -19.94 -11.05
C TRP A 648 10.85 -21.26 -10.30
N GLY A 649 10.22 -22.31 -10.83
CA GLY A 649 10.27 -23.66 -10.26
C GLY A 649 11.71 -24.15 -10.08
N LYS A 650 12.58 -23.95 -11.08
CA LYS A 650 14.01 -24.26 -10.98
C LYS A 650 14.68 -23.52 -9.82
N ILE A 651 14.39 -22.22 -9.66
CA ILE A 651 14.94 -21.42 -8.56
C ILE A 651 14.48 -21.95 -7.20
N PHE A 652 13.20 -22.33 -7.06
CA PHE A 652 12.67 -22.86 -5.81
C PHE A 652 13.15 -24.28 -5.49
N ASP A 653 13.35 -25.13 -6.50
CA ASP A 653 13.88 -26.49 -6.35
C ASP A 653 15.35 -26.50 -5.92
N GLU A 654 16.09 -25.41 -6.20
CA GLU A 654 17.49 -25.22 -5.78
C GLU A 654 17.66 -24.70 -4.34
N GLN A 655 16.58 -24.30 -3.66
CA GLN A 655 16.62 -23.70 -2.30
C GLN A 655 16.75 -24.70 -1.16
#